data_AF-A0A2C6A9L8-F1
#
_entry.id   AF-A0A2C6A9L8-F1
#
_cell.length_a   1.000
_cell.length_b   1.000
_cell.length_c   1.000
_cell.angle_alpha   90.00
_cell.angle_beta   90.00
_cell.angle_gamma   90.00
#
_symmetry.space_group_name_H-M   'P 1'
#
loop_
_entity.id
_entity.type
_entity.pdbx_description
1 polymer ?
#
loop_
_entity_poly.entity_id
_entity_poly.type
_entity_poly.pdbx_seq_one_letter_code
_entity_poly.pdbx_strand_id
1 'polypeptide(L)'
;MASAVLPQKRVLAEAGSRQNIPSTPSTAKRHKADIFSSSPAARFPGSQKDPRAKPGSSQPKSAFESEVLEKLSQDISDLKRSNAERDQAWERPPVVDFAPQRDSLCFQAIDAEEGTLHGGKATVKLFGVSEQGHSVLLHVTDFKHYLYLPAPPLFKAQDTAAFKAYLETQIASHQPVIHSIAMCPRENIYGFNGNKQSPFLKITVTDPKFIGKVRSSIENGEADWKGMWKTREHGVMTYDNIQYVLRFMVDCSIQGMAWVEAPASKYKLIPERSRQSNCQIEAEVCYLDLMAHKPDGEWAKMAPLRILSFDIECAGRKGIFPEANQDPVIQIANIVTKYGDKKPFVRNVFCLDTTSSIVATQVLEFEKEDKMLAAWQQFLIKVDPDIIIGYNIANFDFPYLLDRAKHLKVNGFEYWSRIPSVPSRVRDTNFSSKQIGNRDTKETNTNGRLQLDLLQLVQRDHHLRSYTLNSVCAHFLGEQKEDVHHTMITELFNGTAESRRRLALYCLKDAYLPQRLMDKLSCLENYTEMARVTGVPFNFLLSRGQQIKFVSQLFRKALEQKLVIPNLKSQKSDDQYEGATVIEPTRGYYDVPIATLDFASLYPSIIQAHNLCYTTLLDKKLIEPFGLKRDEDYIVTPNGDYFVTAKQRKGLLAQILEELLSARKQAKRELAQETDPFRKAVLNGRQLALKISANSV
;
A
#
# COMPACT_ATOMS: atom_id res chain seq x y z
N MET A 1 40.63 -45.83 37.02
CA MET A 1 39.43 -46.58 37.46
C MET A 1 38.20 -45.88 36.91
N ALA A 2 37.29 -46.70 36.38
CA ALA A 2 35.91 -46.41 35.93
C ALA A 2 35.69 -45.39 34.79
N SER A 3 35.69 -45.96 33.58
CA SER A 3 35.09 -45.49 32.32
C SER A 3 33.64 -45.00 32.49
N ALA A 4 33.33 -43.80 32.01
CA ALA A 4 31.95 -43.35 31.79
C ALA A 4 31.54 -43.63 30.34
N VAL A 5 30.57 -44.54 30.21
CA VAL A 5 30.00 -45.06 28.97
C VAL A 5 29.12 -44.01 28.30
N LEU A 6 29.38 -43.72 27.02
CA LEU A 6 28.46 -42.98 26.15
C LEU A 6 27.23 -43.84 25.82
N PRO A 7 25.99 -43.34 25.99
CA PRO A 7 24.82 -44.09 25.53
C PRO A 7 24.72 -44.05 24.00
N GLN A 8 24.57 -45.24 23.43
CA GLN A 8 24.45 -45.53 22.00
C GLN A 8 23.20 -44.89 21.36
N LYS A 9 23.38 -44.40 20.13
CA LYS A 9 22.30 -44.09 19.17
C LYS A 9 21.34 -45.27 19.05
N ARG A 10 20.06 -45.08 19.40
CA ARG A 10 18.98 -45.94 18.92
C ARG A 10 18.63 -45.52 17.49
N VAL A 11 19.04 -46.35 16.55
CA VAL A 11 18.43 -46.46 15.22
C VAL A 11 17.08 -47.13 15.42
N LEU A 12 15.99 -46.45 15.08
CA LEU A 12 14.69 -47.10 14.88
C LEU A 12 14.39 -47.12 13.39
N ALA A 13 14.24 -48.33 12.90
CA ALA A 13 14.03 -48.72 11.52
C ALA A 13 12.70 -48.20 10.96
N GLU A 14 12.68 -48.06 9.63
CA GLU A 14 11.48 -47.88 8.82
C GLU A 14 10.40 -48.92 9.16
N ALA A 15 9.17 -48.45 9.31
CA ALA A 15 7.98 -49.24 9.09
C ALA A 15 6.99 -48.40 8.30
N GLY A 16 6.92 -48.65 6.99
CA GLY A 16 5.84 -48.16 6.16
C GLY A 16 4.55 -48.93 6.48
N SER A 17 3.45 -48.21 6.65
CA SER A 17 2.23 -48.49 5.88
C SER A 17 1.28 -47.30 6.03
N ARG A 18 0.80 -46.82 4.88
CA ARG A 18 -0.30 -45.87 4.78
C ARG A 18 -1.59 -46.56 5.24
N GLN A 19 -2.27 -46.01 6.24
CA GLN A 19 -3.71 -46.22 6.41
C GLN A 19 -4.40 -44.88 6.68
N ASN A 20 -5.23 -44.49 5.72
CA ASN A 20 -6.21 -43.42 5.82
C ASN A 20 -7.19 -43.74 6.95
N ILE A 21 -7.29 -42.87 7.95
CA ILE A 21 -8.41 -42.89 8.91
C ILE A 21 -9.40 -41.79 8.49
N PRO A 22 -10.66 -42.13 8.20
CA PRO A 22 -11.67 -41.18 7.75
C PRO A 22 -12.19 -40.31 8.92
N SER A 23 -12.45 -39.05 8.59
CA SER A 23 -13.16 -38.08 9.44
C SER A 23 -14.55 -38.58 9.82
N THR A 24 -14.87 -38.61 11.11
CA THR A 24 -16.21 -38.90 11.64
C THR A 24 -16.94 -37.63 12.11
N PRO A 25 -18.29 -37.65 12.16
CA PRO A 25 -19.12 -36.49 11.85
C PRO A 25 -19.61 -35.70 13.07
N SER A 26 -20.13 -34.51 12.75
CA SER A 26 -20.79 -33.55 13.64
C SER A 26 -21.85 -34.18 14.55
N THR A 27 -21.75 -33.93 15.86
CA THR A 27 -22.85 -34.16 16.80
C THR A 27 -23.42 -32.83 17.27
N ALA A 28 -24.68 -32.61 16.94
CA ALA A 28 -25.51 -31.54 17.47
C ALA A 28 -25.74 -31.76 18.97
N LYS A 29 -25.38 -30.77 19.80
CA LYS A 29 -25.89 -30.66 21.17
C LYS A 29 -26.36 -29.24 21.45
N ARG A 30 -27.67 -29.12 21.59
CA ARG A 30 -28.38 -28.00 22.23
C ARG A 30 -27.77 -27.77 23.61
N HIS A 31 -27.39 -26.52 23.92
CA HIS A 31 -27.13 -26.10 25.29
C HIS A 31 -28.13 -25.02 25.72
N LYS A 32 -28.73 -25.30 26.87
CA LYS A 32 -29.70 -24.49 27.62
C LYS A 32 -29.06 -23.17 28.07
N ALA A 33 -29.87 -22.13 28.09
CA ALA A 33 -29.58 -20.85 28.71
C ALA A 33 -29.56 -21.00 30.24
N ASP A 34 -28.46 -20.59 30.87
CA ASP A 34 -28.41 -20.29 32.30
C ASP A 34 -28.31 -18.77 32.48
N ILE A 35 -29.31 -18.26 33.18
CA ILE A 35 -29.51 -16.86 33.56
C ILE A 35 -28.57 -16.58 34.74
N PHE A 36 -27.55 -15.76 34.54
CA PHE A 36 -26.82 -15.14 35.66
C PHE A 36 -27.41 -13.77 35.95
N SER A 37 -27.95 -13.64 37.17
CA SER A 37 -28.58 -12.43 37.70
C SER A 37 -27.56 -11.30 37.86
N SER A 38 -27.87 -10.15 37.28
CA SER A 38 -27.19 -8.88 37.54
C SER A 38 -27.53 -8.35 38.94
N SER A 39 -26.50 -7.91 39.68
CA SER A 39 -26.68 -7.07 40.87
C SER A 39 -26.88 -5.60 40.45
N PRO A 40 -27.60 -4.78 41.24
CA PRO A 40 -28.18 -3.53 40.76
C PRO A 40 -27.25 -2.33 40.88
N ALA A 41 -27.24 -1.50 39.83
CA ALA A 41 -26.57 -0.21 39.80
C ALA A 41 -27.29 0.83 40.68
N ALA A 42 -26.50 1.72 41.28
CA ALA A 42 -26.94 2.79 42.17
C ALA A 42 -27.82 3.84 41.48
N ARG A 43 -28.92 4.23 42.14
CA ARG A 43 -29.83 5.31 41.75
C ARG A 43 -29.24 6.68 42.09
N PHE A 44 -29.21 7.61 41.14
CA PHE A 44 -29.09 9.05 41.40
C PHE A 44 -30.49 9.69 41.55
N PRO A 45 -30.66 10.71 42.41
CA PRO A 45 -31.97 11.25 42.78
C PRO A 45 -32.53 12.22 41.73
N GLY A 46 -33.86 12.20 41.59
CA GLY A 46 -34.62 12.94 40.58
C GLY A 46 -34.71 14.45 40.83
N SER A 47 -34.74 15.20 39.73
CA SER A 47 -35.00 16.65 39.71
C SER A 47 -36.51 16.92 39.67
N GLN A 48 -36.94 17.88 40.48
CA GLN A 48 -38.31 18.36 40.62
C GLN A 48 -38.81 19.06 39.34
N LYS A 49 -40.09 18.86 39.02
CA LYS A 49 -40.80 19.49 37.90
C LYS A 49 -41.21 20.92 38.24
N ASP A 50 -40.86 21.87 37.37
CA ASP A 50 -41.40 23.23 37.33
C ASP A 50 -42.48 23.31 36.23
N PRO A 51 -43.76 23.64 36.53
CA PRO A 51 -44.83 23.57 35.55
C PRO A 51 -45.06 24.95 34.90
N ARG A 52 -44.19 25.35 33.97
CA ARG A 52 -44.44 26.47 33.02
C ARG A 52 -43.44 26.48 31.85
N ALA A 53 -43.56 25.54 30.91
CA ALA A 53 -42.89 25.64 29.60
C ALA A 53 -43.78 25.08 28.48
N LYS A 54 -43.93 25.86 27.41
CA LYS A 54 -44.68 25.53 26.17
C LYS A 54 -44.03 24.36 25.41
N PRO A 55 -44.78 23.61 24.57
CA PRO A 55 -44.26 22.41 23.93
C PRO A 55 -43.33 22.75 22.77
N GLY A 56 -42.02 22.72 23.02
CA GLY A 56 -41.00 22.56 22.00
C GLY A 56 -40.61 21.08 21.91
N SER A 57 -40.51 20.56 20.69
CA SER A 57 -39.98 19.22 20.39
C SER A 57 -38.67 18.97 21.15
N SER A 58 -38.70 18.09 22.16
CA SER A 58 -37.53 17.77 22.97
C SER A 58 -37.31 16.26 23.04
N GLN A 59 -36.76 15.69 21.96
CA GLN A 59 -35.91 14.50 22.15
C GLN A 59 -34.53 14.95 22.66
N PRO A 60 -33.90 14.18 23.56
CA PRO A 60 -32.55 14.48 24.03
C PRO A 60 -31.57 14.39 22.84
N LYS A 61 -30.71 15.41 22.69
CA LYS A 61 -29.64 15.44 21.67
C LYS A 61 -28.70 14.25 21.88
N SER A 62 -28.23 13.64 20.80
CA SER A 62 -27.19 12.61 20.85
C SER A 62 -25.90 13.19 21.44
N ALA A 63 -25.12 12.38 22.17
CA ALA A 63 -23.80 12.77 22.66
C ALA A 63 -22.86 13.18 21.52
N PHE A 64 -23.01 12.59 20.33
CA PHE A 64 -22.25 13.01 19.15
C PHE A 64 -22.64 14.43 18.71
N GLU A 65 -23.93 14.75 18.76
CA GLU A 65 -24.42 16.07 18.39
C GLU A 65 -23.98 17.16 19.39
N SER A 66 -24.19 16.92 20.69
CA SER A 66 -23.88 17.90 21.74
C SER A 66 -22.38 18.01 22.05
N GLU A 67 -21.62 16.92 21.99
CA GLU A 67 -20.20 16.94 22.40
C GLU A 67 -19.24 17.10 21.22
N VAL A 68 -19.62 16.66 20.02
CA VAL A 68 -18.75 16.71 18.84
C VAL A 68 -19.21 17.81 17.88
N LEU A 69 -20.42 17.75 17.34
CA LEU A 69 -20.86 18.71 16.32
C LEU A 69 -21.00 20.14 16.87
N GLU A 70 -21.54 20.32 18.07
CA GLU A 70 -21.65 21.65 18.70
C GLU A 70 -20.29 22.24 19.06
N LYS A 71 -19.35 21.42 19.60
CA LYS A 71 -17.96 21.87 19.83
C LYS A 71 -17.22 22.19 18.53
N LEU A 72 -17.45 21.41 17.47
CA LEU A 72 -16.94 21.73 16.14
C LEU A 72 -17.48 23.09 15.69
N SER A 73 -18.78 23.36 15.87
CA SER A 73 -19.39 24.62 15.45
C SER A 73 -18.88 25.85 16.22
N GLN A 74 -18.65 25.74 17.52
CA GLN A 74 -18.15 26.84 18.35
C GLN A 74 -16.72 27.23 17.91
N ASP A 75 -15.84 26.25 17.81
CA ASP A 75 -14.43 26.47 17.49
C ASP A 75 -14.18 26.83 15.99
N ILE A 76 -15.05 26.41 15.06
CA ILE A 76 -14.95 26.80 13.64
C ILE A 76 -15.16 28.31 13.46
N SER A 77 -15.98 28.92 14.31
CA SER A 77 -16.18 30.37 14.31
C SER A 77 -14.88 31.13 14.60
N ASP A 78 -13.96 30.51 15.35
CA ASP A 78 -12.63 31.04 15.65
C ASP A 78 -11.60 30.75 14.53
N LEU A 79 -11.67 29.56 13.89
CA LEU A 79 -10.80 29.13 12.78
C LEU A 79 -11.03 29.87 11.45
N LYS A 80 -12.25 30.40 11.21
CA LYS A 80 -12.60 31.16 9.99
C LYS A 80 -11.72 32.39 9.72
N ARG A 81 -10.90 32.82 10.69
CA ARG A 81 -10.00 33.97 10.56
C ARG A 81 -8.60 33.63 10.02
N SER A 82 -8.19 32.35 9.98
CA SER A 82 -6.77 31.98 9.72
C SER A 82 -6.51 31.05 8.54
N ASN A 83 -7.54 30.49 7.89
CA ASN A 83 -7.36 29.43 6.88
C ASN A 83 -7.75 29.89 5.46
N ALA A 84 -6.97 29.47 4.45
CA ALA A 84 -7.24 29.76 3.03
C ALA A 84 -8.43 28.96 2.48
N GLU A 85 -8.74 27.80 3.09
CA GLU A 85 -9.94 27.01 2.78
C GLU A 85 -11.09 27.42 3.69
N ARG A 86 -12.25 27.71 3.09
CA ARG A 86 -13.46 28.12 3.80
C ARG A 86 -14.28 26.90 4.19
N ASP A 87 -14.87 26.93 5.38
CA ASP A 87 -15.76 25.87 5.86
C ASP A 87 -16.88 25.59 4.84
N GLN A 88 -17.08 24.31 4.49
CA GLN A 88 -18.01 23.82 3.46
C GLN A 88 -17.73 24.30 2.02
N ALA A 89 -16.57 24.89 1.73
CA ALA A 89 -16.11 25.09 0.35
C ALA A 89 -15.46 23.81 -0.17
N TRP A 90 -15.99 23.28 -1.27
CA TRP A 90 -15.56 21.97 -1.79
C TRP A 90 -14.29 22.05 -2.63
N GLU A 91 -14.17 23.06 -3.49
CA GLU A 91 -13.09 23.13 -4.48
C GLU A 91 -11.73 23.42 -3.85
N ARG A 92 -10.66 23.00 -4.53
CA ARG A 92 -9.28 23.35 -4.15
C ARG A 92 -9.02 24.85 -4.37
N PRO A 93 -8.10 25.47 -3.63
CA PRO A 93 -7.67 26.84 -3.90
C PRO A 93 -7.23 26.99 -5.36
N PRO A 94 -7.65 28.06 -6.06
CA PRO A 94 -7.31 28.25 -7.48
C PRO A 94 -5.81 28.44 -7.65
N VAL A 95 -5.28 27.98 -8.80
CA VAL A 95 -3.89 28.22 -9.19
C VAL A 95 -3.81 29.65 -9.75
N VAL A 96 -3.00 30.51 -9.13
CA VAL A 96 -2.87 31.93 -9.50
C VAL A 96 -1.41 32.21 -9.87
N ASP A 97 -1.19 32.94 -10.97
CA ASP A 97 0.13 33.36 -11.45
C ASP A 97 1.17 32.23 -11.58
N PHE A 98 0.77 31.06 -12.11
CA PHE A 98 1.70 29.94 -12.33
C PHE A 98 2.25 29.95 -13.76
N ALA A 99 3.55 30.18 -13.91
CA ALA A 99 4.21 30.30 -15.21
C ALA A 99 5.34 29.26 -15.36
N PRO A 100 5.25 28.30 -16.31
CA PRO A 100 6.24 27.24 -16.48
C PRO A 100 7.67 27.69 -16.75
N GLN A 101 7.86 28.91 -17.27
CA GLN A 101 9.17 29.47 -17.55
C GLN A 101 9.86 29.99 -16.30
N ARG A 102 9.09 30.38 -15.28
CA ARG A 102 9.58 31.02 -14.04
C ARG A 102 9.55 30.07 -12.85
N ASP A 103 8.48 29.29 -12.73
CA ASP A 103 8.16 28.54 -11.52
C ASP A 103 8.55 27.07 -11.71
N SER A 104 9.14 26.46 -10.68
CA SER A 104 9.32 25.00 -10.62
C SER A 104 8.00 24.34 -10.20
N LEU A 105 7.68 23.19 -10.78
CA LEU A 105 6.55 22.36 -10.35
C LEU A 105 7.03 21.36 -9.29
N CYS A 106 6.89 21.71 -8.02
CA CYS A 106 7.26 20.85 -6.89
C CYS A 106 6.02 20.32 -6.16
N PHE A 107 5.93 19.00 -5.98
CA PHE A 107 4.79 18.36 -5.34
C PHE A 107 5.15 17.01 -4.70
N GLN A 108 4.37 16.58 -3.72
CA GLN A 108 4.48 15.23 -3.16
C GLN A 108 3.75 14.24 -4.07
N ALA A 109 4.46 13.31 -4.68
CA ALA A 109 3.88 12.26 -5.50
C ALA A 109 3.23 11.19 -4.60
N ILE A 110 1.90 11.05 -4.71
CA ILE A 110 1.13 10.08 -3.91
C ILE A 110 0.89 8.78 -4.66
N ASP A 111 0.73 8.84 -5.98
CA ASP A 111 0.44 7.68 -6.82
C ASP A 111 1.23 7.75 -8.13
N ALA A 112 1.59 6.57 -8.65
CA ALA A 112 2.35 6.43 -9.87
C ALA A 112 1.77 5.29 -10.71
N GLU A 113 1.36 5.60 -11.94
CA GLU A 113 0.77 4.63 -12.85
C GLU A 113 1.39 4.70 -14.24
N GLU A 114 1.27 3.59 -14.98
CA GLU A 114 1.60 3.56 -16.39
C GLU A 114 0.54 4.32 -17.20
N GLY A 115 0.97 5.15 -18.14
CA GLY A 115 0.07 5.94 -18.97
C GLY A 115 0.61 6.15 -20.37
N THR A 116 -0.15 6.87 -21.20
CA THR A 116 0.28 7.27 -22.53
C THR A 116 0.01 8.74 -22.82
N LEU A 117 0.83 9.36 -23.65
CA LEU A 117 0.71 10.75 -24.09
C LEU A 117 1.00 10.86 -25.61
N HIS A 118 0.60 11.96 -26.26
CA HIS A 118 0.92 12.30 -27.65
C HIS A 118 0.73 11.15 -28.67
N GLY A 119 -0.48 10.59 -28.73
CA GLY A 119 -0.79 9.53 -29.70
C GLY A 119 -0.29 8.14 -29.31
N GLY A 120 -0.20 7.85 -28.01
CA GLY A 120 0.05 6.50 -27.49
C GLY A 120 1.49 6.23 -27.05
N LYS A 121 2.35 7.26 -26.95
CA LYS A 121 3.70 7.09 -26.40
C LYS A 121 3.60 6.78 -24.91
N ALA A 122 4.25 5.71 -24.48
CA ALA A 122 4.29 5.32 -23.07
C ALA A 122 4.95 6.41 -22.20
N THR A 123 4.36 6.63 -21.03
CA THR A 123 4.76 7.62 -20.01
C THR A 123 4.48 7.04 -18.63
N VAL A 124 5.10 7.61 -17.59
CA VAL A 124 4.69 7.38 -16.20
C VAL A 124 3.90 8.59 -15.73
N LYS A 125 2.68 8.37 -15.26
CA LYS A 125 1.84 9.41 -14.67
C LYS A 125 2.11 9.49 -13.18
N LEU A 126 2.56 10.64 -12.72
CA LEU A 126 2.72 10.95 -11.31
C LEU A 126 1.59 11.86 -10.86
N PHE A 127 0.76 11.36 -9.94
CA PHE A 127 -0.26 12.15 -9.28
C PHE A 127 0.24 12.64 -7.94
N GLY A 128 -0.15 13.85 -7.56
CA GLY A 128 0.23 14.37 -6.26
C GLY A 128 -0.30 15.76 -5.96
N VAL A 129 0.27 16.35 -4.91
CA VAL A 129 -0.22 17.61 -4.35
C VAL A 129 0.94 18.53 -4.02
N SER A 130 0.85 19.79 -4.45
CA SER A 130 1.83 20.83 -4.11
C SER A 130 1.71 21.25 -2.63
N GLU A 131 2.69 21.99 -2.13
CA GLU A 131 2.64 22.54 -0.77
C GLU A 131 1.45 23.48 -0.54
N GLN A 132 1.00 24.16 -1.59
CA GLN A 132 -0.17 25.05 -1.58
C GLN A 132 -1.50 24.30 -1.67
N GLY A 133 -1.48 22.97 -1.84
CA GLY A 133 -2.67 22.14 -1.96
C GLY A 133 -3.22 22.01 -3.37
N HIS A 134 -2.43 22.33 -4.40
CA HIS A 134 -2.84 22.16 -5.80
C HIS A 134 -2.69 20.71 -6.24
N SER A 135 -3.70 20.15 -6.90
CA SER A 135 -3.59 18.80 -7.48
C SER A 135 -2.82 18.81 -8.80
N VAL A 136 -1.90 17.86 -8.94
CA VAL A 136 -0.96 17.79 -10.06
C VAL A 136 -1.02 16.41 -10.71
N LEU A 137 -1.10 16.40 -12.04
CA LEU A 137 -0.72 15.26 -12.87
C LEU A 137 0.52 15.65 -13.70
N LEU A 138 1.63 14.95 -13.46
CA LEU A 138 2.84 15.08 -14.26
C LEU A 138 3.05 13.82 -15.11
N HIS A 139 3.06 13.99 -16.43
CA HIS A 139 3.43 12.96 -17.39
C HIS A 139 4.95 12.95 -17.56
N VAL A 140 5.60 11.89 -17.07
CA VAL A 140 7.04 11.70 -17.23
C VAL A 140 7.32 10.94 -18.51
N THR A 141 7.95 11.60 -19.48
CA THR A 141 8.18 11.09 -20.83
C THR A 141 9.56 10.47 -20.99
N ASP A 142 9.72 9.75 -22.11
CA ASP A 142 11.00 9.22 -22.63
C ASP A 142 11.70 8.15 -21.77
N PHE A 143 11.09 7.72 -20.66
CA PHE A 143 11.54 6.56 -19.91
C PHE A 143 11.19 5.26 -20.63
N LYS A 144 12.18 4.48 -21.05
CA LYS A 144 11.99 3.21 -21.77
C LYS A 144 12.31 2.02 -20.90
N HIS A 145 11.43 1.00 -20.93
CA HIS A 145 11.66 -0.24 -20.19
C HIS A 145 12.74 -1.09 -20.85
N TYR A 146 13.43 -1.91 -20.05
CA TYR A 146 14.53 -2.74 -20.54
C TYR A 146 14.77 -3.99 -19.70
N LEU A 147 15.48 -4.94 -20.29
CA LEU A 147 15.99 -6.15 -19.66
C LEU A 147 17.46 -6.36 -20.00
N TYR A 148 18.10 -7.24 -19.23
CA TYR A 148 19.50 -7.64 -19.45
C TYR A 148 19.61 -9.10 -19.89
N LEU A 149 20.56 -9.34 -20.78
CA LEU A 149 20.90 -10.65 -21.33
C LEU A 149 22.42 -10.82 -21.35
N PRO A 150 23.02 -11.94 -20.89
CA PRO A 150 24.45 -12.15 -21.00
C PRO A 150 24.90 -12.17 -22.48
N ALA A 151 25.96 -11.44 -22.81
CA ALA A 151 26.51 -11.46 -24.16
C ALA A 151 27.29 -12.77 -24.38
N PRO A 152 27.07 -13.49 -25.49
CA PRO A 152 27.79 -14.72 -25.77
C PRO A 152 29.25 -14.41 -26.11
N PRO A 153 30.20 -15.34 -25.91
CA PRO A 153 31.63 -15.07 -26.01
C PRO A 153 32.11 -14.47 -27.35
N LEU A 154 31.39 -14.74 -28.44
CA LEU A 154 31.73 -14.26 -29.78
C LEU A 154 31.00 -12.97 -30.18
N PHE A 155 30.12 -12.45 -29.33
CA PHE A 155 29.33 -11.26 -29.61
C PHE A 155 30.14 -9.99 -29.41
N LYS A 156 30.24 -9.15 -30.44
CA LYS A 156 30.96 -7.87 -30.39
C LYS A 156 29.98 -6.70 -30.35
N ALA A 157 30.46 -5.51 -29.94
CA ALA A 157 29.65 -4.30 -29.94
C ALA A 157 29.06 -3.95 -31.33
N GLN A 158 29.78 -4.28 -32.40
CA GLN A 158 29.36 -4.05 -33.79
C GLN A 158 28.16 -4.94 -34.20
N ASP A 159 27.98 -6.09 -33.54
CA ASP A 159 26.89 -7.02 -33.81
C ASP A 159 25.53 -6.53 -33.27
N THR A 160 25.53 -5.53 -32.38
CA THR A 160 24.29 -5.01 -31.73
C THR A 160 23.23 -4.55 -32.74
N ALA A 161 23.63 -3.89 -33.83
CA ALA A 161 22.71 -3.43 -34.87
C ALA A 161 22.08 -4.60 -35.65
N ALA A 162 22.91 -5.60 -36.01
CA ALA A 162 22.44 -6.78 -36.72
C ALA A 162 21.54 -7.66 -35.83
N PHE A 163 21.89 -7.80 -34.55
CA PHE A 163 21.08 -8.52 -33.58
C PHE A 163 19.76 -7.80 -33.31
N LYS A 164 19.74 -6.46 -33.22
CA LYS A 164 18.50 -5.68 -33.13
C LYS A 164 17.60 -5.97 -34.32
N ALA A 165 18.12 -5.92 -35.54
CA ALA A 165 17.33 -6.18 -36.74
C ALA A 165 16.75 -7.60 -36.76
N TYR A 166 17.54 -8.61 -36.34
CA TYR A 166 17.06 -9.98 -36.21
C TYR A 166 15.99 -10.14 -35.12
N LEU A 167 16.21 -9.58 -33.94
CA LEU A 167 15.25 -9.66 -32.84
C LEU A 167 13.93 -8.98 -33.22
N GLU A 168 14.01 -7.88 -33.97
CA GLU A 168 12.87 -7.21 -34.57
C GLU A 168 12.13 -8.14 -35.54
N THR A 169 12.80 -8.87 -36.45
CA THR A 169 12.09 -9.78 -37.37
C THR A 169 11.42 -10.97 -36.69
N GLN A 170 11.94 -11.43 -35.55
CA GLN A 170 11.31 -12.52 -34.79
C GLN A 170 10.08 -12.06 -34.00
N ILE A 171 10.09 -10.83 -33.49
CA ILE A 171 9.11 -10.38 -32.49
C ILE A 171 8.12 -9.36 -33.06
N ALA A 172 8.54 -8.54 -34.02
CA ALA A 172 7.72 -7.49 -34.58
C ALA A 172 6.55 -8.09 -35.37
N SER A 173 5.39 -7.45 -35.22
CA SER A 173 4.22 -7.76 -36.03
C SER A 173 3.88 -6.54 -36.87
N HIS A 174 3.25 -5.53 -36.27
CA HIS A 174 2.76 -4.34 -36.98
C HIS A 174 3.42 -3.01 -36.54
N GLN A 175 4.29 -3.05 -35.53
CA GLN A 175 4.95 -1.86 -34.99
C GLN A 175 6.33 -2.22 -34.44
N PRO A 176 7.28 -1.26 -34.42
CA PRO A 176 8.61 -1.50 -33.89
C PRO A 176 8.57 -1.78 -32.38
N VAL A 177 9.20 -2.88 -31.97
CA VAL A 177 9.23 -3.39 -30.59
C VAL A 177 10.53 -3.02 -29.88
N ILE A 178 11.68 -3.12 -30.56
CA ILE A 178 13.00 -2.89 -29.97
C ILE A 178 13.46 -1.46 -30.24
N HIS A 179 13.66 -0.70 -29.17
CA HIS A 179 14.19 0.66 -29.25
C HIS A 179 15.71 0.63 -29.50
N SER A 180 16.47 -0.04 -28.64
CA SER A 180 17.93 -0.11 -28.73
C SER A 180 18.49 -1.36 -28.06
N ILE A 181 19.62 -1.83 -28.55
CA ILE A 181 20.44 -2.86 -27.89
C ILE A 181 21.84 -2.26 -27.68
N ALA A 182 22.29 -2.24 -26.43
CA ALA A 182 23.62 -1.73 -26.08
C ALA A 182 24.38 -2.77 -25.26
N MET A 183 25.68 -2.94 -25.53
CA MET A 183 26.54 -3.78 -24.72
C MET A 183 27.05 -2.99 -23.53
N CYS A 184 26.99 -3.56 -22.32
CA CYS A 184 27.44 -2.92 -21.10
C CYS A 184 28.04 -3.93 -20.12
N PRO A 185 29.04 -3.55 -19.32
CA PRO A 185 29.60 -4.43 -18.30
C PRO A 185 28.65 -4.48 -17.09
N ARG A 186 28.33 -5.70 -16.64
CA ARG A 186 27.47 -5.98 -15.48
C ARG A 186 27.96 -7.23 -14.76
N GLU A 187 27.57 -7.37 -13.50
CA GLU A 187 27.85 -8.55 -12.69
C GLU A 187 26.55 -9.24 -12.28
N ASN A 188 26.52 -10.57 -12.31
CA ASN A 188 25.38 -11.33 -11.78
C ASN A 188 25.39 -11.26 -10.26
N ILE A 189 24.25 -10.92 -9.65
CA ILE A 189 24.10 -10.91 -8.18
C ILE A 189 24.25 -12.30 -7.56
N TYR A 190 23.94 -13.37 -8.30
CA TYR A 190 23.87 -14.73 -7.78
C TYR A 190 25.21 -15.46 -7.95
N GLY A 191 25.94 -15.63 -6.86
CA GLY A 191 27.24 -16.28 -6.79
C GLY A 191 28.42 -15.32 -6.95
N PHE A 192 29.49 -15.56 -6.20
CA PHE A 192 30.72 -14.79 -6.24
C PHE A 192 31.61 -15.24 -7.40
N ASN A 193 31.91 -14.32 -8.32
CA ASN A 193 32.72 -14.58 -9.51
C ASN A 193 33.98 -13.70 -9.56
N GLY A 194 34.59 -13.42 -8.39
CA GLY A 194 35.83 -12.64 -8.31
C GLY A 194 35.66 -11.14 -8.59
N ASN A 195 34.46 -10.59 -8.34
CA ASN A 195 34.10 -9.18 -8.61
C ASN A 195 34.32 -8.76 -10.08
N LYS A 196 34.30 -9.71 -11.02
CA LYS A 196 34.49 -9.44 -12.45
C LYS A 196 33.15 -9.13 -13.12
N GLN A 197 33.13 -8.04 -13.88
CA GLN A 197 32.00 -7.71 -14.74
C GLN A 197 32.14 -8.45 -16.08
N SER A 198 31.03 -9.05 -16.51
CA SER A 198 30.89 -9.69 -17.81
C SER A 198 30.15 -8.77 -18.76
N PRO A 199 30.33 -8.91 -20.08
CA PRO A 199 29.52 -8.18 -21.05
C PRO A 199 28.07 -8.67 -21.05
N PHE A 200 27.14 -7.73 -20.93
CA PHE A 200 25.69 -7.94 -21.04
C PHE A 200 25.10 -7.06 -22.14
N LEU A 201 24.05 -7.54 -22.79
CA LEU A 201 23.20 -6.80 -23.70
C LEU A 201 22.04 -6.18 -22.91
N LYS A 202 21.94 -4.85 -22.93
CA LYS A 202 20.79 -4.08 -22.46
C LYS A 202 19.82 -3.92 -23.63
N ILE A 203 18.71 -4.65 -23.58
CA ILE A 203 17.66 -4.60 -24.61
C ILE A 203 16.55 -3.68 -24.11
N THR A 204 16.34 -2.58 -24.82
CA THR A 204 15.34 -1.55 -24.48
C THR A 204 14.18 -1.64 -25.44
N VAL A 205 12.94 -1.64 -24.93
CA VAL A 205 11.72 -1.74 -25.74
C VAL A 205 11.10 -0.36 -25.99
N THR A 206 10.37 -0.23 -27.10
CA THR A 206 9.68 1.03 -27.47
C THR A 206 8.52 1.36 -26.54
N ASP A 207 7.83 0.32 -26.08
CA ASP A 207 6.66 0.35 -25.20
C ASP A 207 6.81 -0.76 -24.12
N PRO A 208 6.59 -0.46 -22.83
CA PRO A 208 6.73 -1.41 -21.72
C PRO A 208 5.91 -2.70 -21.89
N LYS A 209 4.76 -2.68 -22.58
CA LYS A 209 3.93 -3.88 -22.79
C LYS A 209 4.66 -5.01 -23.53
N PHE A 210 5.69 -4.68 -24.30
CA PHE A 210 6.46 -5.68 -25.06
C PHE A 210 7.51 -6.40 -24.24
N ILE A 211 7.84 -5.94 -23.02
CA ILE A 211 8.93 -6.51 -22.24
C ILE A 211 8.73 -8.00 -21.95
N GLY A 212 7.48 -8.41 -21.68
CA GLY A 212 7.12 -9.81 -21.44
C GLY A 212 7.32 -10.67 -22.68
N LYS A 213 6.85 -10.21 -23.84
CA LYS A 213 7.00 -10.91 -25.12
C LYS A 213 8.47 -11.09 -25.49
N VAL A 214 9.27 -10.03 -25.36
CA VAL A 214 10.72 -10.07 -25.65
C VAL A 214 11.43 -11.05 -24.72
N ARG A 215 11.11 -11.00 -23.41
CA ARG A 215 11.69 -11.91 -22.43
C ARG A 215 11.35 -13.37 -22.74
N SER A 216 10.08 -13.69 -22.95
CA SER A 216 9.64 -15.06 -23.23
C SER A 216 10.25 -15.61 -24.53
N SER A 217 10.33 -14.81 -25.59
CA SER A 217 10.92 -15.25 -26.86
C SER A 217 12.42 -15.58 -26.72
N ILE A 218 13.16 -14.81 -25.91
CA ILE A 218 14.55 -15.10 -25.57
C ILE A 218 14.67 -16.35 -24.70
N GLU A 219 13.87 -16.46 -23.63
CA GLU A 219 13.93 -17.60 -22.69
C GLU A 219 13.54 -18.92 -23.37
N ASN A 220 12.61 -18.89 -24.33
CA ASN A 220 12.18 -20.05 -25.11
C ASN A 220 13.16 -20.45 -26.22
N GLY A 221 14.20 -19.63 -26.49
CA GLY A 221 15.19 -19.90 -27.53
C GLY A 221 14.76 -19.53 -28.96
N GLU A 222 13.65 -18.82 -29.13
CA GLU A 222 13.15 -18.36 -30.43
C GLU A 222 14.02 -17.23 -31.02
N ALA A 223 14.76 -16.52 -30.15
CA ALA A 223 15.59 -15.37 -30.51
C ALA A 223 17.11 -15.69 -30.54
N ASP A 224 17.50 -16.90 -30.94
CA ASP A 224 18.91 -17.31 -31.01
C ASP A 224 19.60 -16.87 -32.31
N TRP A 225 20.13 -15.65 -32.30
CA TRP A 225 20.84 -15.10 -33.45
C TRP A 225 22.13 -15.86 -33.73
N LYS A 226 22.24 -16.42 -34.95
CA LYS A 226 23.41 -17.20 -35.43
C LYS A 226 23.76 -18.41 -34.57
N GLY A 227 22.84 -18.93 -33.75
CA GLY A 227 23.13 -20.07 -32.88
C GLY A 227 24.13 -19.74 -31.76
N MET A 228 24.27 -18.46 -31.39
CA MET A 228 25.31 -18.01 -30.47
C MET A 228 25.02 -18.39 -29.01
N TRP A 229 23.74 -18.48 -28.65
CA TRP A 229 23.33 -18.98 -27.35
C TRP A 229 23.07 -20.47 -27.49
N LYS A 230 24.10 -21.30 -27.25
CA LYS A 230 23.91 -22.76 -27.12
C LYS A 230 22.72 -22.98 -26.20
N THR A 231 21.61 -23.45 -26.76
CA THR A 231 20.38 -23.75 -26.03
C THR A 231 20.77 -24.83 -25.03
N ARG A 232 21.13 -24.42 -23.81
CA ARG A 232 21.25 -25.37 -22.69
C ARG A 232 19.84 -25.94 -22.49
N GLU A 233 19.73 -27.12 -21.89
CA GLU A 233 18.46 -27.79 -21.54
C GLU A 233 17.46 -26.93 -20.75
N HIS A 234 17.82 -25.69 -20.37
CA HIS A 234 17.06 -24.76 -19.55
C HIS A 234 16.80 -23.38 -20.19
N GLY A 235 17.06 -23.20 -21.50
CA GLY A 235 16.84 -21.93 -22.20
C GLY A 235 17.86 -20.82 -21.85
N VAL A 236 17.63 -19.60 -22.32
CA VAL A 236 18.53 -18.45 -22.10
C VAL A 236 18.08 -17.65 -20.87
N MET A 237 18.94 -17.53 -19.85
CA MET A 237 18.62 -16.78 -18.64
C MET A 237 18.57 -15.27 -18.91
N THR A 238 17.44 -14.65 -18.58
CA THR A 238 17.27 -13.20 -18.62
C THR A 238 17.35 -12.59 -17.22
N TYR A 239 17.57 -11.28 -17.15
CA TYR A 239 17.82 -10.57 -15.90
C TYR A 239 16.92 -9.34 -15.76
N ASP A 240 16.84 -8.82 -14.53
CA ASP A 240 16.07 -7.63 -14.12
C ASP A 240 14.59 -7.70 -14.51
N ASN A 241 13.87 -8.71 -14.00
CA ASN A 241 12.42 -8.79 -14.17
C ASN A 241 11.71 -7.95 -13.08
N ILE A 242 11.25 -6.77 -13.46
CA ILE A 242 10.60 -5.80 -12.57
C ILE A 242 9.51 -5.01 -13.33
N GLN A 243 8.45 -4.61 -12.62
CA GLN A 243 7.36 -3.82 -13.18
C GLN A 243 7.85 -2.45 -13.65
N TYR A 244 7.26 -1.92 -14.73
CA TYR A 244 7.71 -0.68 -15.39
C TYR A 244 7.73 0.54 -14.45
N VAL A 245 6.67 0.76 -13.67
CA VAL A 245 6.61 1.87 -12.70
C VAL A 245 7.67 1.72 -11.60
N LEU A 246 7.86 0.50 -11.07
CA LEU A 246 8.88 0.26 -10.05
C LEU A 246 10.29 0.42 -10.63
N ARG A 247 10.51 0.00 -11.89
CA ARG A 247 11.75 0.23 -12.63
C ARG A 247 12.06 1.72 -12.75
N PHE A 248 11.08 2.52 -13.13
CA PHE A 248 11.19 3.97 -13.21
C PHE A 248 11.56 4.58 -11.85
N MET A 249 10.87 4.19 -10.78
CA MET A 249 11.15 4.68 -9.42
C MET A 249 12.54 4.28 -8.91
N VAL A 250 13.03 3.09 -9.27
CA VAL A 250 14.39 2.64 -8.95
C VAL A 250 15.42 3.48 -9.71
N ASP A 251 15.29 3.61 -11.04
CA ASP A 251 16.28 4.29 -11.88
C ASP A 251 16.35 5.80 -11.62
N CYS A 252 15.21 6.42 -11.31
CA CYS A 252 15.15 7.86 -11.00
C CYS A 252 15.32 8.15 -9.50
N SER A 253 15.62 7.14 -8.67
CA SER A 253 15.75 7.27 -7.21
C SER A 253 14.52 7.87 -6.51
N ILE A 254 13.32 7.74 -7.10
CA ILE A 254 12.05 8.20 -6.53
C ILE A 254 11.56 7.17 -5.51
N GLN A 255 11.35 7.59 -4.27
CA GLN A 255 10.74 6.76 -3.23
C GLN A 255 9.21 6.95 -3.21
N GLY A 256 8.48 6.04 -2.54
CA GLY A 256 7.04 6.22 -2.39
C GLY A 256 6.73 7.44 -1.50
N MET A 257 5.69 8.21 -1.83
CA MET A 257 5.30 9.41 -1.07
C MET A 257 6.41 10.47 -0.95
N ALA A 258 7.33 10.50 -1.92
CA ALA A 258 8.44 11.46 -1.97
C ALA A 258 8.03 12.75 -2.70
N TRP A 259 8.77 13.83 -2.42
CA TRP A 259 8.66 15.06 -3.17
C TRP A 259 9.43 14.94 -4.49
N VAL A 260 8.81 15.40 -5.56
CA VAL A 260 9.42 15.49 -6.89
C VAL A 260 9.30 16.90 -7.41
N GLU A 261 10.25 17.29 -8.26
CA GLU A 261 10.31 18.63 -8.83
C GLU A 261 10.61 18.55 -10.32
N ALA A 262 9.79 19.23 -11.12
CA ALA A 262 10.11 19.55 -12.50
C ALA A 262 10.62 21.01 -12.54
N PRO A 263 11.91 21.24 -12.84
CA PRO A 263 12.49 22.58 -12.78
C PRO A 263 11.83 23.55 -13.77
N ALA A 264 11.84 24.85 -13.42
CA ALA A 264 11.40 25.91 -14.31
C ALA A 264 12.02 25.78 -15.72
N SER A 265 11.23 26.04 -16.75
CA SER A 265 11.56 25.90 -18.18
C SER A 265 11.85 24.48 -18.69
N LYS A 266 11.82 23.45 -17.83
CA LYS A 266 12.07 22.05 -18.24
C LYS A 266 10.81 21.24 -18.49
N TYR A 267 9.67 21.71 -18.01
CA TYR A 267 8.37 21.07 -18.24
C TYR A 267 7.48 21.95 -19.11
N LYS A 268 6.42 21.34 -19.66
CA LYS A 268 5.40 22.03 -20.44
C LYS A 268 4.03 21.73 -19.86
N LEU A 269 3.18 22.74 -19.79
CA LEU A 269 1.77 22.51 -19.46
C LEU A 269 1.06 21.85 -20.63
N ILE A 270 0.18 20.90 -20.31
CA ILE A 270 -0.68 20.27 -21.30
C ILE A 270 -1.81 21.23 -21.64
N PRO A 271 -2.05 21.56 -22.93
CA PRO A 271 -3.16 22.41 -23.34
C PRO A 271 -4.51 21.81 -22.91
N GLU A 272 -5.48 22.65 -22.54
CA GLU A 272 -6.79 22.23 -22.01
C GLU A 272 -7.48 21.14 -22.85
N ARG A 273 -7.48 21.30 -24.18
CA ARG A 273 -8.08 20.34 -25.13
C ARG A 273 -7.42 18.95 -25.16
N SER A 274 -6.23 18.82 -24.59
CA SER A 274 -5.41 17.61 -24.60
C SER A 274 -5.20 17.03 -23.20
N ARG A 275 -5.79 17.64 -22.17
CA ARG A 275 -5.72 17.15 -20.80
C ARG A 275 -6.39 15.79 -20.67
N GLN A 276 -5.77 14.93 -19.89
CA GLN A 276 -6.29 13.60 -19.57
C GLN A 276 -6.88 13.52 -18.16
N SER A 277 -6.70 14.57 -17.36
CA SER A 277 -7.12 14.59 -15.95
C SER A 277 -7.99 15.78 -15.59
N ASN A 278 -8.64 15.67 -14.43
CA ASN A 278 -9.32 16.77 -13.74
C ASN A 278 -8.42 17.47 -12.68
N CYS A 279 -7.12 17.18 -12.66
CA CYS A 279 -6.18 17.87 -11.76
C CYS A 279 -6.10 19.36 -12.10
N GLN A 280 -5.71 20.21 -11.15
CA GLN A 280 -5.57 21.64 -11.43
C GLN A 280 -4.41 21.92 -12.38
N ILE A 281 -3.27 21.26 -12.17
CA ILE A 281 -2.07 21.38 -13.02
C ILE A 281 -1.85 20.05 -13.75
N GLU A 282 -1.72 20.10 -15.08
CA GLU A 282 -1.32 18.95 -15.89
C GLU A 282 -0.13 19.34 -16.77
N ALA A 283 0.97 18.61 -16.63
CA ALA A 283 2.24 18.94 -17.26
C ALA A 283 2.95 17.71 -17.81
N GLU A 284 3.94 17.91 -18.68
CA GLU A 284 4.88 16.89 -19.13
C GLU A 284 6.33 17.31 -18.87
N VAL A 285 7.18 16.33 -18.53
CA VAL A 285 8.62 16.52 -18.37
C VAL A 285 9.38 15.27 -18.82
N CYS A 286 10.58 15.44 -19.36
CA CYS A 286 11.48 14.31 -19.62
C CYS A 286 11.97 13.72 -18.30
N TYR A 287 12.05 12.40 -18.18
CA TYR A 287 12.55 11.75 -16.95
C TYR A 287 13.98 12.18 -16.55
N LEU A 288 14.78 12.66 -17.51
CA LEU A 288 16.14 13.15 -17.26
C LEU A 288 16.18 14.51 -16.56
N ASP A 289 15.15 15.34 -16.73
CA ASP A 289 15.05 16.65 -16.09
C ASP A 289 14.26 16.59 -14.77
N LEU A 290 13.62 15.45 -14.46
CA LEU A 290 12.87 15.25 -13.23
C LEU A 290 13.81 15.10 -12.03
N MET A 291 13.58 15.88 -10.98
CA MET A 291 14.32 15.81 -9.73
C MET A 291 13.50 15.07 -8.66
N ALA A 292 14.14 14.12 -7.99
CA ALA A 292 13.55 13.39 -6.86
C ALA A 292 14.24 13.82 -5.56
N HIS A 293 13.47 14.33 -4.62
CA HIS A 293 13.99 14.78 -3.34
C HIS A 293 13.96 13.64 -2.32
N LYS A 294 15.10 13.38 -1.68
CA LYS A 294 15.18 12.40 -0.60
C LYS A 294 14.36 12.90 0.60
N PRO A 295 13.50 12.08 1.24
CA PRO A 295 12.62 12.50 2.33
C PRO A 295 13.41 12.63 3.64
N ASP A 296 14.24 13.67 3.69
CA ASP A 296 15.06 14.04 4.82
C ASP A 296 15.03 15.57 4.99
N GLY A 297 15.24 16.05 6.21
CA GLY A 297 15.13 17.48 6.53
C GLY A 297 13.78 18.07 6.11
N GLU A 298 13.81 19.11 5.27
CA GLU A 298 12.60 19.81 4.79
C GLU A 298 11.70 18.92 3.91
N TRP A 299 12.28 17.95 3.19
CA TRP A 299 11.57 17.06 2.27
C TRP A 299 10.90 15.88 2.97
N ALA A 300 11.07 15.75 4.29
CA ALA A 300 10.33 14.81 5.11
C ALA A 300 8.86 15.26 5.34
N LYS A 301 8.55 16.54 5.05
CA LYS A 301 7.19 17.09 5.21
C LYS A 301 6.15 16.35 4.36
N MET A 302 4.90 16.46 4.77
CA MET A 302 3.74 15.93 4.05
C MET A 302 3.01 17.09 3.37
N ALA A 303 2.52 16.85 2.16
CA ALA A 303 1.62 17.78 1.49
C ALA A 303 0.28 17.85 2.23
N PRO A 304 -0.49 18.94 2.08
CA PRO A 304 -1.82 19.07 2.63
C PRO A 304 -2.85 18.21 1.87
N LEU A 305 -2.77 16.89 2.07
CA LEU A 305 -3.63 15.91 1.40
C LEU A 305 -5.09 16.06 1.86
N ARG A 306 -6.04 15.99 0.94
CA ARG A 306 -7.48 15.91 1.25
C ARG A 306 -7.88 14.46 1.45
N ILE A 307 -8.41 14.16 2.62
CA ILE A 307 -8.83 12.82 3.04
C ILE A 307 -10.35 12.81 3.11
N LEU A 308 -10.98 12.02 2.23
CA LEU A 308 -12.42 11.77 2.25
C LEU A 308 -12.67 10.48 3.01
N SER A 309 -13.42 10.56 4.10
CA SER A 309 -14.04 9.41 4.76
C SER A 309 -15.54 9.41 4.44
N PHE A 310 -16.06 8.29 3.94
CA PHE A 310 -17.47 8.18 3.60
C PHE A 310 -18.07 6.84 4.03
N ASP A 311 -19.39 6.84 4.16
CA ASP A 311 -20.21 5.70 4.56
C ASP A 311 -21.58 5.79 3.86
N ILE A 312 -22.20 4.65 3.55
CA ILE A 312 -23.51 4.59 2.88
C ILE A 312 -24.53 3.82 3.72
N GLU A 313 -25.79 4.24 3.61
CA GLU A 313 -26.93 3.51 4.17
C GLU A 313 -27.89 3.05 3.07
N CYS A 314 -28.37 1.82 3.21
CA CYS A 314 -29.27 1.18 2.25
C CYS A 314 -30.56 0.72 2.93
N ALA A 315 -31.71 0.97 2.33
CA ALA A 315 -33.00 0.48 2.84
C ALA A 315 -33.26 -0.96 2.38
N GLY A 316 -32.82 -1.92 3.18
CA GLY A 316 -32.98 -3.35 2.88
C GLY A 316 -34.34 -3.95 3.22
N ARG A 317 -34.65 -5.09 2.58
CA ARG A 317 -35.76 -5.99 2.96
C ARG A 317 -35.48 -6.72 4.27
N LYS A 318 -36.52 -6.96 5.08
CA LYS A 318 -36.37 -7.62 6.39
C LYS A 318 -35.77 -9.02 6.25
N GLY A 319 -34.67 -9.27 6.97
CA GLY A 319 -34.00 -10.58 7.02
C GLY A 319 -33.10 -10.91 5.83
N ILE A 320 -32.96 -10.00 4.86
CA ILE A 320 -32.13 -10.18 3.66
C ILE A 320 -31.03 -9.12 3.69
N PHE A 321 -29.79 -9.53 3.40
CA PHE A 321 -28.69 -8.59 3.27
C PHE A 321 -28.90 -7.70 2.03
N PRO A 322 -28.61 -6.38 2.07
CA PRO A 322 -28.90 -5.48 0.95
C PRO A 322 -28.29 -5.96 -0.38
N GLU A 323 -29.11 -5.95 -1.43
CA GLU A 323 -28.72 -6.28 -2.80
C GLU A 323 -28.90 -5.05 -3.70
N ALA A 324 -27.84 -4.62 -4.39
CA ALA A 324 -27.83 -3.36 -5.14
C ALA A 324 -28.90 -3.25 -6.24
N ASN A 325 -29.38 -4.38 -6.77
CA ASN A 325 -30.45 -4.43 -7.77
C ASN A 325 -31.87 -4.31 -7.19
N GLN A 326 -32.04 -4.34 -5.86
CA GLN A 326 -33.37 -4.31 -5.23
C GLN A 326 -33.46 -3.20 -4.17
N ASP A 327 -32.45 -3.09 -3.33
CA ASP A 327 -32.46 -2.26 -2.15
C ASP A 327 -31.77 -0.90 -2.49
N PRO A 328 -32.44 0.26 -2.27
CA PRO A 328 -31.91 1.56 -2.63
C PRO A 328 -30.87 2.08 -1.63
N VAL A 329 -29.90 2.85 -2.14
CA VAL A 329 -29.06 3.73 -1.32
C VAL A 329 -29.92 4.92 -0.91
N ILE A 330 -30.00 5.18 0.40
CA ILE A 330 -30.86 6.22 0.96
C ILE A 330 -30.06 7.38 1.56
N GLN A 331 -28.83 7.13 2.02
CA GLN A 331 -27.96 8.18 2.54
C GLN A 331 -26.49 7.90 2.19
N ILE A 332 -25.73 8.98 1.94
CA ILE A 332 -24.27 8.93 1.77
C ILE A 332 -23.67 10.07 2.60
N ALA A 333 -22.98 9.72 3.69
CA ALA A 333 -22.32 10.69 4.55
C ALA A 333 -20.85 10.86 4.15
N ASN A 334 -20.37 12.11 4.17
CA ASN A 334 -19.00 12.43 3.80
C ASN A 334 -18.37 13.38 4.82
N ILE A 335 -17.14 13.04 5.21
CA ILE A 335 -16.26 13.88 6.00
C ILE A 335 -15.00 14.11 5.20
N VAL A 336 -14.63 15.37 4.96
CA VAL A 336 -13.36 15.71 4.31
C VAL A 336 -12.48 16.48 5.27
N THR A 337 -11.29 15.94 5.50
CA THR A 337 -10.28 16.51 6.38
C THR A 337 -9.02 16.79 5.58
N LYS A 338 -8.42 17.95 5.81
CA LYS A 338 -7.10 18.27 5.27
C LYS A 338 -6.05 17.71 6.23
N TYR A 339 -5.05 17.02 5.70
CA TYR A 339 -3.97 16.47 6.51
C TYR A 339 -3.27 17.59 7.31
N GLY A 340 -3.09 17.36 8.61
CA GLY A 340 -2.55 18.34 9.56
C GLY A 340 -3.62 19.16 10.27
N ASP A 341 -4.83 19.29 9.72
CA ASP A 341 -5.93 19.97 10.39
C ASP A 341 -6.58 19.05 11.42
N LYS A 342 -6.90 19.59 12.60
CA LYS A 342 -7.55 18.83 13.68
C LYS A 342 -9.01 18.51 13.41
N LYS A 343 -9.61 19.13 12.39
CA LYS A 343 -11.05 19.14 12.16
C LYS A 343 -11.35 19.04 10.67
N PRO A 344 -12.43 18.33 10.29
CA PRO A 344 -12.87 18.31 8.91
C PRO A 344 -13.43 19.67 8.49
N PHE A 345 -13.22 20.05 7.23
CA PHE A 345 -13.75 21.30 6.65
C PHE A 345 -15.01 21.06 5.81
N VAL A 346 -15.27 19.83 5.36
CA VAL A 346 -16.54 19.42 4.75
C VAL A 346 -17.19 18.35 5.60
N ARG A 347 -18.47 18.55 5.87
CA ARG A 347 -19.34 17.62 6.60
C ARG A 347 -20.69 17.67 5.91
N ASN A 348 -21.03 16.65 5.12
CA ASN A 348 -22.31 16.63 4.44
C ASN A 348 -22.93 15.24 4.44
N VAL A 349 -24.25 15.21 4.25
CA VAL A 349 -25.00 13.97 4.05
C VAL A 349 -25.92 14.19 2.86
N PHE A 350 -25.78 13.33 1.86
CA PHE A 350 -26.71 13.22 0.74
C PHE A 350 -27.85 12.33 1.21
N CYS A 351 -29.09 12.82 1.17
CA CYS A 351 -30.26 12.13 1.67
C CYS A 351 -31.31 11.98 0.58
N LEU A 352 -31.86 10.78 0.44
CA LEU A 352 -33.08 10.54 -0.29
C LEU A 352 -34.25 11.01 0.58
N ASP A 353 -35.11 11.87 0.04
CA ASP A 353 -36.23 12.52 0.74
C ASP A 353 -35.83 13.56 1.83
N THR A 354 -36.81 14.37 2.23
CA THR A 354 -36.72 15.50 3.15
C THR A 354 -36.17 15.08 4.50
N THR A 355 -35.10 15.71 4.98
CA THR A 355 -34.38 15.35 6.19
C THR A 355 -34.12 16.59 7.04
N SER A 356 -34.53 16.57 8.30
CA SER A 356 -34.37 17.73 9.18
C SER A 356 -32.90 18.15 9.32
N SER A 357 -32.66 19.46 9.44
CA SER A 357 -31.32 20.05 9.47
C SER A 357 -30.45 19.52 10.62
N ILE A 358 -29.15 19.37 10.35
CA ILE A 358 -28.14 18.98 11.33
C ILE A 358 -27.20 20.16 11.57
N VAL A 359 -26.86 20.43 12.84
CA VAL A 359 -25.95 21.52 13.21
C VAL A 359 -24.57 21.31 12.56
N ALA A 360 -24.02 22.37 11.97
CA ALA A 360 -22.69 22.41 11.34
C ALA A 360 -22.44 21.41 10.19
N THR A 361 -23.50 20.79 9.66
CA THR A 361 -23.47 19.79 8.59
C THR A 361 -24.40 20.22 7.45
N GLN A 362 -23.94 20.05 6.21
CA GLN A 362 -24.76 20.31 5.03
C GLN A 362 -25.62 19.09 4.71
N VAL A 363 -26.94 19.21 4.84
CA VAL A 363 -27.89 18.17 4.42
C VAL A 363 -28.31 18.48 2.98
N LEU A 364 -28.08 17.54 2.07
CA LEU A 364 -28.41 17.67 0.64
C LEU A 364 -29.53 16.69 0.32
N GLU A 365 -30.73 17.20 0.08
CA GLU A 365 -31.93 16.40 -0.12
C GLU A 365 -32.19 16.15 -1.60
N PHE A 366 -32.61 14.93 -1.95
CA PHE A 366 -32.93 14.52 -3.30
C PHE A 366 -34.24 13.75 -3.35
N GLU A 367 -35.09 14.04 -4.34
CA GLU A 367 -36.35 13.31 -4.55
C GLU A 367 -36.13 11.92 -5.18
N LYS A 368 -35.03 11.76 -5.92
CA LYS A 368 -34.73 10.52 -6.65
C LYS A 368 -33.29 10.09 -6.42
N GLU A 369 -33.10 8.78 -6.32
CA GLU A 369 -31.81 8.17 -6.03
C GLU A 369 -30.79 8.37 -7.16
N ASP A 370 -31.22 8.33 -8.42
CA ASP A 370 -30.36 8.60 -9.59
C ASP A 370 -29.73 10.00 -9.53
N LYS A 371 -30.51 11.01 -9.14
CA LYS A 371 -30.03 12.38 -8.92
C LYS A 371 -29.07 12.46 -7.74
N MET A 372 -29.34 11.73 -6.64
CA MET A 372 -28.46 11.68 -5.47
C MET A 372 -27.09 11.10 -5.83
N LEU A 373 -27.07 9.96 -6.53
CA LEU A 373 -25.84 9.31 -6.98
C LEU A 373 -25.05 10.20 -7.95
N ALA A 374 -25.72 10.81 -8.93
CA ALA A 374 -25.08 11.76 -9.85
C ALA A 374 -24.50 12.97 -9.10
N ALA A 375 -25.21 13.52 -8.12
CA ALA A 375 -24.73 14.65 -7.32
C ALA A 375 -23.54 14.26 -6.44
N TRP A 376 -23.53 13.05 -5.87
CA TRP A 376 -22.40 12.56 -5.08
C TRP A 376 -21.14 12.34 -5.94
N GLN A 377 -21.29 11.81 -7.15
CA GLN A 377 -20.18 11.71 -8.11
C GLN A 377 -19.60 13.09 -8.48
N GLN A 378 -20.46 14.09 -8.70
CA GLN A 378 -20.02 15.47 -8.94
C GLN A 378 -19.33 16.07 -7.72
N PHE A 379 -19.81 15.78 -6.51
CA PHE A 379 -19.16 16.17 -5.26
C PHE A 379 -17.75 15.58 -5.15
N LEU A 380 -17.59 14.28 -5.42
CA LEU A 380 -16.30 13.59 -5.38
C LEU A 380 -15.29 14.21 -6.37
N ILE A 381 -15.74 14.57 -7.57
CA ILE A 381 -14.91 15.27 -8.56
C ILE A 381 -14.52 16.67 -8.08
N LYS A 382 -15.47 17.46 -7.55
CA LYS A 382 -15.23 18.85 -7.12
C LYS A 382 -14.34 18.95 -5.89
N VAL A 383 -14.54 18.06 -4.90
CA VAL A 383 -13.70 18.00 -3.70
C VAL A 383 -12.29 17.54 -4.04
N ASP A 384 -12.16 16.67 -5.04
CA ASP A 384 -10.90 16.10 -5.49
C ASP A 384 -10.05 15.52 -4.34
N PRO A 385 -10.54 14.54 -3.56
CA PRO A 385 -9.77 13.96 -2.46
C PRO A 385 -8.55 13.17 -2.98
N ASP A 386 -7.46 13.25 -2.23
CA ASP A 386 -6.22 12.53 -2.49
C ASP A 386 -6.27 11.11 -1.95
N ILE A 387 -6.96 10.93 -0.83
CA ILE A 387 -7.12 9.65 -0.14
C ILE A 387 -8.60 9.44 0.13
N ILE A 388 -9.12 8.27 -0.24
CA ILE A 388 -10.46 7.82 0.10
C ILE A 388 -10.34 6.73 1.18
N ILE A 389 -10.98 6.96 2.31
CA ILE A 389 -11.00 6.08 3.47
C ILE A 389 -12.45 5.73 3.84
N GLY A 390 -12.58 4.76 4.73
CA GLY A 390 -13.84 4.32 5.29
C GLY A 390 -13.64 2.97 5.97
N TYR A 391 -14.72 2.25 6.26
CA TYR A 391 -14.64 0.94 6.89
C TYR A 391 -15.40 -0.09 6.06
N ASN A 392 -14.68 -1.00 5.39
CA ASN A 392 -15.21 -1.99 4.44
C ASN A 392 -15.62 -1.41 3.06
N ILE A 393 -15.11 -0.23 2.70
CA ILE A 393 -15.39 0.45 1.43
C ILE A 393 -15.01 -0.36 0.19
N ALA A 394 -13.93 -1.15 0.28
CA ALA A 394 -13.43 -1.90 -0.87
C ALA A 394 -14.35 -3.07 -1.24
N ASN A 395 -14.94 -3.73 -0.24
CA ASN A 395 -15.75 -4.94 -0.44
C ASN A 395 -17.25 -4.66 -0.48
N PHE A 396 -17.72 -3.55 0.13
CA PHE A 396 -19.13 -3.19 0.21
C PHE A 396 -19.45 -1.89 -0.53
N ASP A 397 -19.00 -0.74 -0.02
CA ASP A 397 -19.49 0.57 -0.48
C ASP A 397 -19.21 0.85 -1.97
N PHE A 398 -17.97 0.69 -2.45
CA PHE A 398 -17.65 0.92 -3.87
C PHE A 398 -18.40 -0.05 -4.80
N PRO A 399 -18.37 -1.38 -4.57
CA PRO A 399 -19.15 -2.29 -5.40
C PRO A 399 -20.64 -2.00 -5.38
N TYR A 400 -21.21 -1.69 -4.21
CA TYR A 400 -22.63 -1.44 -4.06
C TYR A 400 -23.06 -0.19 -4.84
N LEU A 401 -22.32 0.91 -4.71
CA LEU A 401 -22.59 2.15 -5.44
C LEU A 401 -22.49 1.96 -6.96
N LEU A 402 -21.45 1.27 -7.44
CA LEU A 402 -21.27 1.02 -8.87
C LEU A 402 -22.37 0.11 -9.45
N ASP A 403 -22.71 -0.97 -8.76
CA ASP A 403 -23.77 -1.89 -9.18
C ASP A 403 -25.16 -1.23 -9.12
N ARG A 404 -25.42 -0.40 -8.10
CA ARG A 404 -26.67 0.34 -7.96
C ARG A 404 -26.85 1.38 -9.06
N ALA A 405 -25.81 2.17 -9.32
CA ALA A 405 -25.83 3.16 -10.39
C ALA A 405 -26.03 2.52 -11.77
N LYS A 406 -25.40 1.36 -12.01
CA LYS A 406 -25.60 0.56 -13.22
C LYS A 406 -27.04 0.04 -13.33
N HIS A 407 -27.63 -0.44 -12.24
CA HIS A 407 -29.02 -0.90 -12.21
C HIS A 407 -30.01 0.23 -12.54
N LEU A 408 -29.80 1.41 -11.95
CA LEU A 408 -30.61 2.62 -12.19
C LEU A 408 -30.29 3.33 -13.52
N LYS A 409 -29.27 2.87 -14.25
CA LYS A 409 -28.79 3.46 -15.51
C LYS A 409 -28.37 4.93 -15.34
N VAL A 410 -27.70 5.24 -14.24
CA VAL A 410 -27.11 6.56 -13.99
C VAL A 410 -25.88 6.72 -14.88
N ASN A 411 -26.07 7.34 -16.04
CA ASN A 411 -25.00 7.51 -17.01
C ASN A 411 -23.83 8.32 -16.43
N GLY A 412 -22.63 7.77 -16.52
CA GLY A 412 -21.41 8.49 -16.17
C GLY A 412 -21.00 8.39 -14.69
N PHE A 413 -21.75 7.68 -13.86
CA PHE A 413 -21.44 7.55 -12.43
C PHE A 413 -20.08 6.87 -12.19
N GLU A 414 -19.70 5.93 -13.05
CA GLU A 414 -18.43 5.20 -12.95
C GLU A 414 -17.19 6.06 -13.21
N TYR A 415 -17.33 7.31 -13.69
CA TYR A 415 -16.20 8.20 -13.97
C TYR A 415 -15.97 9.16 -12.81
N TRP A 416 -15.33 8.67 -11.74
CA TRP A 416 -15.03 9.46 -10.54
C TRP A 416 -13.53 9.53 -10.17
N SER A 417 -12.68 8.88 -10.96
CA SER A 417 -11.22 8.91 -10.80
C SER A 417 -10.65 10.28 -11.22
N ARG A 418 -9.33 10.48 -11.09
CA ARG A 418 -8.70 11.69 -11.66
C ARG A 418 -8.55 11.66 -13.18
N ILE A 419 -8.89 10.54 -13.83
CA ILE A 419 -8.86 10.38 -15.28
C ILE A 419 -10.30 10.22 -15.79
N PRO A 420 -10.92 11.28 -16.33
CA PRO A 420 -12.33 11.26 -16.75
C PRO A 420 -12.65 10.26 -17.87
N SER A 421 -11.65 9.79 -18.62
CA SER A 421 -11.83 8.82 -19.71
C SER A 421 -11.82 7.36 -19.26
N VAL A 422 -11.42 7.08 -18.01
CA VAL A 422 -11.29 5.72 -17.49
C VAL A 422 -12.43 5.43 -16.51
N PRO A 423 -13.32 4.48 -16.81
CA PRO A 423 -14.37 4.08 -15.88
C PRO A 423 -13.78 3.29 -14.70
N SER A 424 -14.30 3.54 -13.51
CA SER A 424 -14.03 2.73 -12.33
C SER A 424 -14.81 1.42 -12.38
N ARG A 425 -14.11 0.32 -12.17
CA ARG A 425 -14.64 -1.04 -12.21
C ARG A 425 -14.12 -1.83 -11.03
N VAL A 426 -14.98 -2.70 -10.52
CA VAL A 426 -14.62 -3.68 -9.50
C VAL A 426 -14.01 -4.90 -10.17
N ARG A 427 -12.92 -5.39 -9.60
CA ARG A 427 -12.29 -6.66 -9.95
C ARG A 427 -12.14 -7.52 -8.72
N ASP A 428 -12.52 -8.78 -8.83
CA ASP A 428 -12.25 -9.76 -7.79
C ASP A 428 -10.76 -10.08 -7.76
N THR A 429 -10.19 -10.06 -6.56
CA THR A 429 -8.79 -10.33 -6.30
C THR A 429 -8.68 -11.31 -5.14
N ASN A 430 -7.60 -12.09 -5.13
CA ASN A 430 -7.32 -13.01 -4.05
C ASN A 430 -5.92 -12.71 -3.51
N PHE A 431 -5.83 -12.55 -2.19
CA PHE A 431 -4.58 -12.43 -1.48
C PHE A 431 -4.40 -13.63 -0.54
N SER A 432 -3.33 -14.38 -0.75
CA SER A 432 -3.00 -15.56 0.05
C SER A 432 -1.59 -15.48 0.61
N SER A 433 -1.46 -15.60 1.93
CA SER A 433 -0.18 -15.74 2.61
C SER A 433 -0.34 -16.55 3.90
N LYS A 434 0.72 -17.21 4.37
CA LYS A 434 0.69 -17.94 5.65
C LYS A 434 0.40 -17.03 6.85
N GLN A 435 0.85 -15.77 6.79
CA GLN A 435 0.72 -14.81 7.90
C GLN A 435 -0.69 -14.21 7.99
N ILE A 436 -1.30 -13.86 6.85
CA ILE A 436 -2.58 -13.13 6.81
C ILE A 436 -3.76 -14.08 6.50
N GLY A 437 -3.46 -15.31 6.06
CA GLY A 437 -4.43 -16.26 5.55
C GLY A 437 -4.75 -16.04 4.07
N ASN A 438 -5.80 -16.72 3.61
CA ASN A 438 -6.39 -16.53 2.29
C ASN A 438 -7.60 -15.62 2.41
N ARG A 439 -7.64 -14.54 1.64
CA ARG A 439 -8.73 -13.56 1.64
C ARG A 439 -9.08 -13.19 0.21
N ASP A 440 -10.36 -13.34 -0.11
CA ASP A 440 -10.94 -12.76 -1.32
C ASP A 440 -11.29 -11.30 -1.03
N THR A 441 -10.81 -10.41 -1.89
CA THR A 441 -11.00 -8.97 -1.79
C THR A 441 -11.46 -8.41 -3.13
N LYS A 442 -12.20 -7.32 -3.08
CA LYS A 442 -12.55 -6.56 -4.27
C LYS A 442 -11.63 -5.37 -4.41
N GLU A 443 -11.12 -5.15 -5.61
CA GLU A 443 -10.29 -4.00 -5.96
C GLU A 443 -11.07 -3.11 -6.94
N THR A 444 -11.22 -1.84 -6.60
CA THR A 444 -11.82 -0.83 -7.47
C THR A 444 -10.71 0.11 -7.92
N ASN A 445 -10.60 0.45 -9.21
CA ASN A 445 -9.62 1.45 -9.62
C ASN A 445 -10.08 2.88 -9.27
N THR A 446 -9.22 3.64 -8.61
CA THR A 446 -9.40 5.07 -8.28
C THR A 446 -8.21 5.89 -8.77
N ASN A 447 -7.84 5.73 -10.05
CA ASN A 447 -6.64 6.30 -10.66
C ASN A 447 -6.33 7.73 -10.15
N GLY A 448 -5.13 7.92 -9.59
CA GLY A 448 -4.65 9.18 -9.02
C GLY A 448 -5.15 9.51 -7.60
N ARG A 449 -5.94 8.64 -6.98
CA ARG A 449 -6.39 8.71 -5.59
C ARG A 449 -5.97 7.45 -4.84
N LEU A 450 -5.44 7.61 -3.63
CA LEU A 450 -5.13 6.49 -2.74
C LEU A 450 -6.40 5.94 -2.10
N GLN A 451 -6.42 4.64 -1.85
CA GLN A 451 -7.46 3.98 -1.07
C GLN A 451 -6.87 3.45 0.22
N LEU A 452 -7.51 3.75 1.35
CA LEU A 452 -7.13 3.23 2.65
C LEU A 452 -8.39 2.73 3.38
N ASP A 453 -8.74 1.46 3.16
CA ASP A 453 -9.82 0.81 3.90
C ASP A 453 -9.33 0.41 5.30
N LEU A 454 -9.90 1.03 6.34
CA LEU A 454 -9.47 0.82 7.73
C LEU A 454 -9.75 -0.61 8.19
N LEU A 455 -10.74 -1.32 7.63
CA LEU A 455 -10.96 -2.72 7.95
C LEU A 455 -9.76 -3.57 7.53
N GLN A 456 -9.29 -3.38 6.29
CA GLN A 456 -8.14 -4.12 5.78
C GLN A 456 -6.87 -3.80 6.58
N LEU A 457 -6.68 -2.53 6.93
CA LEU A 457 -5.54 -2.09 7.74
C LEU A 457 -5.56 -2.77 9.11
N VAL A 458 -6.69 -2.71 9.83
CA VAL A 458 -6.80 -3.30 11.17
C VAL A 458 -6.63 -4.81 11.12
N GLN A 459 -7.20 -5.50 10.13
CA GLN A 459 -7.04 -6.94 9.95
C GLN A 459 -5.61 -7.37 9.57
N ARG A 460 -4.78 -6.44 9.10
CA ARG A 460 -3.40 -6.70 8.68
C ARG A 460 -2.42 -6.42 9.83
N ASP A 461 -2.65 -5.35 10.57
CA ASP A 461 -1.71 -4.85 11.57
C ASP A 461 -2.09 -5.25 13.02
N HIS A 462 -3.33 -5.68 13.27
CA HIS A 462 -3.83 -6.04 14.61
C HIS A 462 -4.52 -7.41 14.65
N HIS A 463 -4.31 -8.15 15.74
CA HIS A 463 -4.96 -9.44 16.00
C HIS A 463 -6.06 -9.26 17.04
N LEU A 464 -7.28 -8.97 16.58
CA LEU A 464 -8.44 -8.73 17.44
C LEU A 464 -9.42 -9.91 17.39
N ARG A 465 -10.24 -10.06 18.44
CA ARG A 465 -11.31 -11.08 18.49
C ARG A 465 -12.46 -10.78 17.52
N SER A 466 -12.73 -9.50 17.28
CA SER A 466 -13.78 -9.01 16.39
C SER A 466 -13.25 -7.80 15.64
N TYR A 467 -13.57 -7.73 14.34
CA TYR A 467 -13.18 -6.64 13.43
C TYR A 467 -14.40 -5.82 13.01
N THR A 468 -15.50 -5.83 13.77
CA THR A 468 -16.60 -4.90 13.51
C THR A 468 -16.19 -3.48 13.90
N LEU A 469 -16.67 -2.47 13.17
CA LEU A 469 -16.34 -1.06 13.45
C LEU A 469 -16.59 -0.69 14.92
N ASN A 470 -17.72 -1.14 15.49
CA ASN A 470 -18.05 -0.93 16.90
C ASN A 470 -16.99 -1.53 17.86
N SER A 471 -16.54 -2.78 17.61
CA SER A 471 -15.55 -3.45 18.47
C SER A 471 -14.19 -2.75 18.40
N VAL A 472 -13.80 -2.33 17.20
CA VAL A 472 -12.52 -1.65 16.94
C VAL A 472 -12.53 -0.25 17.56
N CYS A 473 -13.63 0.50 17.43
CA CYS A 473 -13.79 1.80 18.07
C CYS A 473 -13.79 1.69 19.59
N ALA A 474 -14.49 0.70 20.16
CA ALA A 474 -14.49 0.47 21.59
C ALA A 474 -13.06 0.13 22.11
N HIS A 475 -12.29 -0.62 21.33
CA HIS A 475 -10.93 -1.00 21.69
C HIS A 475 -9.93 0.17 21.63
N PHE A 476 -9.96 0.97 20.55
CA PHE A 476 -8.95 2.02 20.32
C PHE A 476 -9.36 3.42 20.74
N LEU A 477 -10.65 3.77 20.59
CA LEU A 477 -11.19 5.09 20.92
C LEU A 477 -11.84 5.12 22.30
N GLY A 478 -12.21 3.96 22.86
CA GLY A 478 -12.96 3.88 24.12
C GLY A 478 -14.43 4.32 23.97
N GLU A 479 -14.92 4.39 22.73
CA GLU A 479 -16.27 4.84 22.41
C GLU A 479 -17.05 3.72 21.70
N GLN A 480 -18.35 3.66 21.98
CA GLN A 480 -19.25 2.76 21.27
C GLN A 480 -19.99 3.50 20.15
N LYS A 481 -20.27 2.76 19.08
CA LYS A 481 -21.17 3.19 18.02
C LYS A 481 -22.59 3.34 18.59
N GLU A 482 -23.37 4.30 18.08
CA GLU A 482 -24.79 4.35 18.43
C GLU A 482 -25.51 3.16 17.77
N ASP A 483 -26.28 2.40 18.53
CA ASP A 483 -26.90 1.18 18.01
C ASP A 483 -28.17 1.51 17.22
N VAL A 484 -28.05 1.47 15.88
CA VAL A 484 -29.20 1.39 14.97
C VAL A 484 -29.16 0.00 14.36
N HIS A 485 -30.06 -0.87 14.81
CA HIS A 485 -30.16 -2.21 14.27
C HIS A 485 -30.58 -2.15 12.80
N HIS A 486 -29.96 -2.97 11.94
CA HIS A 486 -30.18 -2.93 10.49
C HIS A 486 -31.65 -3.08 10.08
N THR A 487 -32.48 -3.76 10.88
CA THR A 487 -33.92 -3.91 10.63
C THR A 487 -34.71 -2.61 10.82
N MET A 488 -34.17 -1.65 11.58
CA MET A 488 -34.80 -0.36 11.86
C MET A 488 -34.48 0.69 10.80
N ILE A 489 -33.44 0.50 9.97
CA ILE A 489 -33.01 1.48 8.95
C ILE A 489 -34.18 1.83 8.02
N THR A 490 -34.84 0.81 7.46
CA THR A 490 -35.99 0.98 6.56
C THR A 490 -37.19 1.62 7.26
N GLU A 491 -37.41 1.33 8.55
CA GLU A 491 -38.51 1.92 9.33
C GLU A 491 -38.24 3.40 9.66
N LEU A 492 -36.99 3.75 10.00
CA LEU A 492 -36.55 5.12 10.23
C LEU A 492 -36.60 5.96 8.95
N PHE A 493 -36.24 5.36 7.80
CA PHE A 493 -36.29 6.04 6.52
C PHE A 493 -37.72 6.40 6.10
N ASN A 494 -38.66 5.44 6.21
CA ASN A 494 -40.07 5.62 5.88
C ASN A 494 -40.88 6.44 6.89
N GLY A 495 -40.23 6.90 7.97
CA GLY A 495 -40.86 7.70 9.03
C GLY A 495 -40.97 9.18 8.67
N THR A 496 -40.48 10.05 9.56
CA THR A 496 -40.52 11.50 9.43
C THR A 496 -39.16 12.07 9.02
N ALA A 497 -39.12 13.36 8.67
CA ALA A 497 -37.86 14.07 8.44
C ALA A 497 -36.89 13.99 9.65
N GLU A 498 -37.43 13.90 10.88
CA GLU A 498 -36.64 13.71 12.10
C GLU A 498 -36.08 12.29 12.24
N SER A 499 -36.82 11.25 11.85
CA SER A 499 -36.28 9.88 11.89
C SER A 499 -35.20 9.69 10.84
N ARG A 500 -35.33 10.31 9.66
CA ARG A 500 -34.27 10.38 8.65
C ARG A 500 -33.06 11.19 9.12
N ARG A 501 -33.28 12.27 9.88
CA ARG A 501 -32.19 13.04 10.51
C ARG A 501 -31.41 12.20 11.51
N ARG A 502 -32.09 11.38 12.32
CA ARG A 502 -31.43 10.43 13.22
C ARG A 502 -30.56 9.44 12.45
N LEU A 503 -31.05 8.92 11.32
CA LEU A 503 -30.27 8.04 10.46
C LEU A 503 -29.06 8.77 9.84
N ALA A 504 -29.25 10.02 9.42
CA ALA A 504 -28.17 10.83 8.85
C ALA A 504 -27.08 11.13 9.88
N LEU A 505 -27.43 11.36 11.15
CA LEU A 505 -26.47 11.50 12.25
C LEU A 505 -25.69 10.21 12.49
N TYR A 506 -26.36 9.06 12.42
CA TYR A 506 -25.75 7.75 12.54
C TYR A 506 -24.75 7.49 11.40
N CYS A 507 -25.15 7.69 10.15
CA CYS A 507 -24.28 7.55 8.97
C CYS A 507 -23.11 8.55 9.02
N LEU A 508 -23.33 9.79 9.47
CA LEU A 508 -22.27 10.78 9.64
C LEU A 508 -21.26 10.39 10.73
N LYS A 509 -21.73 9.78 11.83
CA LYS A 509 -20.84 9.23 12.86
C LYS A 509 -20.01 8.08 12.29
N ASP A 510 -20.62 7.18 11.54
CA ASP A 510 -19.91 6.07 10.88
C ASP A 510 -18.91 6.51 9.84
N ALA A 511 -19.20 7.56 9.07
CA ALA A 511 -18.23 8.19 8.19
C ALA A 511 -17.08 8.88 8.96
N TYR A 512 -17.30 9.35 10.19
CA TYR A 512 -16.26 10.04 10.97
C TYR A 512 -15.34 9.11 11.77
N LEU A 513 -15.84 7.96 12.23
CA LEU A 513 -15.06 7.01 13.02
C LEU A 513 -13.78 6.51 12.31
N PRO A 514 -13.78 6.17 11.00
CA PRO A 514 -12.57 5.78 10.27
C PRO A 514 -11.50 6.86 10.24
N GLN A 515 -11.89 8.13 10.07
CA GLN A 515 -10.97 9.27 10.16
C GLN A 515 -10.30 9.31 11.55
N ARG A 516 -11.10 9.21 12.62
CA ARG A 516 -10.55 9.23 13.99
C ARG A 516 -9.67 8.02 14.29
N LEU A 517 -10.01 6.84 13.78
CA LEU A 517 -9.20 5.62 13.92
C LEU A 517 -7.86 5.80 13.20
N MET A 518 -7.88 6.31 11.97
CA MET A 518 -6.67 6.59 11.18
C MET A 518 -5.74 7.55 11.92
N ASP A 519 -6.28 8.64 12.48
CA ASP A 519 -5.50 9.62 13.24
C ASP A 519 -4.95 9.03 14.55
N LYS A 520 -5.78 8.27 15.29
CA LYS A 520 -5.40 7.63 16.57
C LYS A 520 -4.27 6.62 16.40
N LEU A 521 -4.28 5.88 15.29
CA LEU A 521 -3.29 4.85 14.97
C LEU A 521 -2.11 5.40 14.16
N SER A 522 -2.16 6.69 13.77
CA SER A 522 -1.18 7.35 12.90
C SER A 522 -0.90 6.54 11.63
N CYS A 523 -1.97 6.02 11.02
CA CYS A 523 -1.88 5.08 9.91
C CYS A 523 -1.17 5.70 8.70
N LEU A 524 -1.52 6.94 8.36
CA LEU A 524 -0.99 7.61 7.17
C LEU A 524 0.50 7.90 7.32
N GLU A 525 0.95 8.33 8.50
CA GLU A 525 2.36 8.54 8.83
C GLU A 525 3.14 7.24 8.72
N ASN A 526 2.65 6.18 9.38
CA ASN A 526 3.31 4.89 9.43
C ASN A 526 3.50 4.27 8.03
N TYR A 527 2.47 4.37 7.17
CA TYR A 527 2.51 3.81 5.82
C TYR A 527 3.31 4.70 4.86
N THR A 528 3.26 6.03 5.03
CA THR A 528 4.11 6.95 4.27
C THR A 528 5.58 6.65 4.54
N GLU A 529 5.97 6.52 5.80
CA GLU A 529 7.35 6.18 6.17
C GLU A 529 7.74 4.78 5.69
N MET A 530 6.82 3.81 5.71
CA MET A 530 7.07 2.50 5.11
C MET A 530 7.32 2.60 3.60
N ALA A 531 6.52 3.38 2.86
CA ALA A 531 6.68 3.59 1.42
C ALA A 531 8.00 4.29 1.09
N ARG A 532 8.41 5.28 1.90
CA ARG A 532 9.69 6.00 1.78
C ARG A 532 10.88 5.08 2.02
N VAL A 533 10.88 4.35 3.13
CA VAL A 533 11.97 3.43 3.51
C VAL A 533 12.14 2.30 2.50
N THR A 534 11.05 1.67 2.08
CA THR A 534 11.11 0.51 1.17
C THR A 534 11.14 0.91 -0.30
N GLY A 535 10.85 2.17 -0.61
CA GLY A 535 10.86 2.72 -1.96
C GLY A 535 9.81 2.12 -2.89
N VAL A 536 8.66 1.68 -2.35
CA VAL A 536 7.52 1.15 -3.13
C VAL A 536 6.36 2.15 -3.18
N PRO A 537 5.48 2.11 -4.20
CA PRO A 537 4.25 2.88 -4.20
C PRO A 537 3.38 2.62 -2.95
N PHE A 538 2.64 3.63 -2.48
CA PHE A 538 1.82 3.52 -1.28
C PHE A 538 0.78 2.38 -1.37
N ASN A 539 0.07 2.28 -2.50
CA ASN A 539 -0.95 1.26 -2.76
C ASN A 539 -0.40 -0.19 -2.69
N PHE A 540 0.92 -0.39 -2.87
CA PHE A 540 1.52 -1.73 -2.75
C PHE A 540 1.59 -2.20 -1.30
N LEU A 541 1.54 -1.29 -0.31
CA LEU A 541 1.60 -1.67 1.09
C LEU A 541 0.34 -2.42 1.56
N LEU A 542 -0.81 -2.13 0.95
CA LEU A 542 -2.07 -2.80 1.23
C LEU A 542 -2.32 -3.98 0.29
N SER A 543 -2.03 -3.83 -1.00
CA SER A 543 -2.33 -4.86 -2.02
C SER A 543 -1.28 -5.95 -2.17
N ARG A 544 -0.05 -5.76 -1.66
CA ARG A 544 1.07 -6.70 -1.82
C ARG A 544 1.71 -7.08 -0.48
N GLY A 545 2.38 -8.24 -0.48
CA GLY A 545 3.09 -8.77 0.68
C GLY A 545 4.48 -8.16 0.91
N GLN A 546 5.24 -8.73 1.85
CA GLN A 546 6.57 -8.21 2.21
C GLN A 546 7.62 -8.35 1.09
N GLN A 547 7.48 -9.35 0.22
CA GLN A 547 8.46 -9.63 -0.85
C GLN A 547 8.73 -8.43 -1.76
N ILE A 548 7.69 -7.68 -2.17
CA ILE A 548 7.88 -6.54 -3.10
C ILE A 548 8.71 -5.42 -2.48
N LYS A 549 8.62 -5.25 -1.16
CA LYS A 549 9.38 -4.24 -0.40
C LYS A 549 10.86 -4.61 -0.36
N PHE A 550 11.16 -5.90 -0.15
CA PHE A 550 12.52 -6.41 -0.22
C PHE A 550 13.09 -6.28 -1.64
N VAL A 551 12.32 -6.71 -2.65
CA VAL A 551 12.72 -6.63 -4.06
C VAL A 551 13.06 -5.20 -4.46
N SER A 552 12.24 -4.20 -4.09
CA SER A 552 12.54 -2.79 -4.38
C SER A 552 13.90 -2.35 -3.81
N GLN A 553 14.16 -2.64 -2.53
CA GLN A 553 15.43 -2.31 -1.88
C GLN A 553 16.61 -3.03 -2.54
N LEU A 554 16.43 -4.32 -2.87
CA LEU A 554 17.44 -5.13 -3.56
C LEU A 554 17.81 -4.54 -4.92
N PHE A 555 16.83 -4.14 -5.73
CA PHE A 555 17.06 -3.53 -7.04
C PHE A 555 17.76 -2.16 -6.94
N ARG A 556 17.40 -1.32 -5.96
CA ARG A 556 18.08 -0.03 -5.73
C ARG A 556 19.56 -0.22 -5.42
N LYS A 557 19.86 -1.13 -4.49
CA LYS A 557 21.25 -1.42 -4.10
C LYS A 557 22.03 -2.15 -5.19
N ALA A 558 21.38 -3.04 -5.93
CA ALA A 558 21.98 -3.70 -7.07
C ALA A 558 22.38 -2.70 -8.17
N LEU A 559 21.55 -1.68 -8.43
CA LEU A 559 21.82 -0.64 -9.41
C LEU A 559 23.08 0.16 -9.07
N GLU A 560 23.26 0.55 -7.80
CA GLU A 560 24.45 1.26 -7.31
C GLU A 560 25.76 0.50 -7.60
N GLN A 561 25.71 -0.84 -7.54
CA GLN A 561 26.87 -1.72 -7.75
C GLN A 561 26.95 -2.35 -9.15
N LYS A 562 26.09 -1.93 -10.10
CA LYS A 562 26.01 -2.50 -11.47
C LYS A 562 25.75 -4.02 -11.48
N LEU A 563 25.01 -4.50 -10.49
CA LEU A 563 24.56 -5.88 -10.38
C LEU A 563 23.24 -6.07 -11.14
N VAL A 564 23.05 -7.25 -11.74
CA VAL A 564 21.81 -7.66 -12.39
C VAL A 564 21.22 -8.88 -11.71
N ILE A 565 19.88 -8.93 -11.61
CA ILE A 565 19.16 -9.95 -10.84
C ILE A 565 18.59 -11.00 -11.80
N PRO A 566 18.95 -12.30 -11.68
CA PRO A 566 18.46 -13.34 -12.59
C PRO A 566 16.96 -13.59 -12.40
N ASN A 567 16.25 -13.81 -13.52
CA ASN A 567 14.85 -14.21 -13.51
C ASN A 567 14.71 -15.72 -13.26
N LEU A 568 14.87 -16.14 -12.00
CA LEU A 568 14.74 -17.55 -11.63
C LEU A 568 13.27 -17.97 -11.56
N LYS A 569 12.92 -19.10 -12.20
CA LYS A 569 11.58 -19.68 -12.09
C LYS A 569 11.40 -20.26 -10.69
N SER A 570 10.30 -19.88 -10.03
CA SER A 570 9.93 -20.45 -8.73
C SER A 570 9.65 -21.94 -8.88
N GLN A 571 10.51 -22.78 -8.33
CA GLN A 571 10.19 -24.20 -8.14
C GLN A 571 9.33 -24.32 -6.88
N LYS A 572 8.12 -24.85 -7.02
CA LYS A 572 7.33 -25.23 -5.86
C LYS A 572 8.00 -26.46 -5.26
N SER A 573 8.66 -26.29 -4.12
CA SER A 573 9.10 -27.39 -3.28
C SER A 573 8.14 -27.47 -2.10
N ASP A 574 7.62 -28.67 -1.83
CA ASP A 574 6.85 -28.96 -0.62
C ASP A 574 7.76 -29.23 0.59
N ASP A 575 9.06 -29.42 0.35
CA ASP A 575 10.05 -29.69 1.39
C ASP A 575 10.37 -28.42 2.18
N GLN A 576 10.24 -28.52 3.50
CA GLN A 576 10.65 -27.46 4.43
C GLN A 576 12.10 -27.70 4.86
N TYR A 577 12.88 -26.64 4.98
CA TYR A 577 14.23 -26.70 5.56
C TYR A 577 14.15 -26.74 7.10
N GLU A 578 15.22 -27.25 7.73
CA GLU A 578 15.30 -27.31 9.19
C GLU A 578 15.24 -25.90 9.80
N GLY A 579 14.33 -25.70 10.75
CA GLY A 579 14.07 -24.41 11.39
C GLY A 579 14.86 -24.19 12.69
N ALA A 580 14.31 -23.37 13.59
CA ALA A 580 14.93 -23.08 14.87
C ALA A 580 14.84 -24.27 15.84
N THR A 581 15.87 -24.45 16.66
CA THR A 581 15.85 -25.39 17.79
C THR A 581 15.07 -24.79 18.97
N VAL A 582 14.17 -25.57 19.54
CA VAL A 582 13.50 -25.24 20.81
C VAL A 582 14.11 -26.12 21.91
N ILE A 583 14.67 -25.49 22.94
CA ILE A 583 15.22 -26.21 24.11
C ILE A 583 14.06 -26.87 24.85
N GLU A 584 14.23 -28.13 25.25
CA GLU A 584 13.20 -28.85 26.00
C GLU A 584 12.95 -28.14 27.35
N PRO A 585 11.71 -27.68 27.61
CA PRO A 585 11.42 -26.92 28.82
C PRO A 585 11.44 -27.83 30.05
N THR A 586 12.12 -27.40 31.11
CA THR A 586 11.90 -27.98 32.44
C THR A 586 10.56 -27.44 32.97
N ARG A 587 9.53 -28.29 32.96
CA ARG A 587 8.18 -27.88 33.34
C ARG A 587 8.04 -27.82 34.85
N GLY A 588 7.46 -26.74 35.36
CA GLY A 588 7.21 -26.58 36.78
C GLY A 588 6.61 -25.21 37.10
N TYR A 589 6.20 -25.05 38.35
CA TYR A 589 5.92 -23.75 38.94
C TYR A 589 7.22 -23.25 39.57
N TYR A 590 7.66 -22.06 39.16
CA TYR A 590 8.88 -21.44 39.68
C TYR A 590 8.47 -20.27 40.57
N ASP A 591 8.75 -20.39 41.87
CA ASP A 591 8.56 -19.33 42.87
C ASP A 591 9.78 -18.40 42.99
N VAL A 592 10.79 -18.62 42.14
CA VAL A 592 12.01 -17.83 42.04
C VAL A 592 12.05 -17.00 40.75
N PRO A 593 12.69 -15.82 40.75
CA PRO A 593 12.85 -15.02 39.54
C PRO A 593 13.64 -15.78 38.45
N ILE A 594 13.10 -15.79 37.23
CA ILE A 594 13.78 -16.35 36.05
C ILE A 594 14.25 -15.20 35.15
N ALA A 595 15.56 -15.06 35.00
CA ALA A 595 16.14 -14.08 34.08
C ALA A 595 15.94 -14.56 32.62
N THR A 596 15.35 -13.71 31.79
CA THR A 596 15.22 -13.97 30.34
C THR A 596 16.26 -13.16 29.58
N LEU A 597 17.08 -13.85 28.79
CA LEU A 597 18.13 -13.24 27.96
C LEU A 597 17.82 -13.55 26.49
N ASP A 598 17.77 -12.52 25.65
CA ASP A 598 17.48 -12.63 24.22
C ASP A 598 18.52 -11.89 23.37
N PHE A 599 18.69 -12.36 22.12
CA PHE A 599 19.51 -11.66 21.13
C PHE A 599 18.67 -10.61 20.40
N ALA A 600 19.09 -9.35 20.44
CA ALA A 600 18.47 -8.29 19.66
C ALA A 600 18.72 -8.51 18.16
N SER A 601 17.65 -8.75 17.38
CA SER A 601 17.73 -8.94 15.92
C SER A 601 18.69 -10.08 15.50
N LEU A 602 18.48 -11.28 16.07
CA LEU A 602 19.33 -12.47 15.87
C LEU A 602 19.67 -12.75 14.39
N TYR A 603 18.68 -12.99 13.53
CA TYR A 603 18.93 -13.38 12.13
C TYR A 603 19.62 -12.28 11.30
N PRO A 604 19.17 -11.01 11.33
CA PRO A 604 19.92 -9.92 10.72
C PRO A 604 21.38 -9.84 11.19
N SER A 605 21.61 -10.05 12.49
CA SER A 605 22.97 -10.03 13.07
C SER A 605 23.84 -11.18 12.55
N ILE A 606 23.27 -12.38 12.38
CA ILE A 606 23.97 -13.54 11.78
C ILE A 606 24.36 -13.24 10.33
N ILE A 607 23.42 -12.71 9.54
CA ILE A 607 23.65 -12.36 8.13
C ILE A 607 24.81 -11.36 8.01
N GLN A 608 24.83 -10.33 8.87
CA GLN A 608 25.89 -9.32 8.88
C GLN A 608 27.23 -9.86 9.36
N ALA A 609 27.24 -10.59 10.49
CA ALA A 609 28.47 -11.09 11.11
C ALA A 609 29.21 -12.09 10.21
N HIS A 610 28.46 -12.93 9.48
CA HIS A 610 29.01 -13.96 8.60
C HIS A 610 28.96 -13.57 7.11
N ASN A 611 28.62 -12.31 6.78
CA ASN A 611 28.61 -11.78 5.42
C ASN A 611 27.77 -12.61 4.43
N LEU A 612 26.61 -13.10 4.88
CA LEU A 612 25.76 -14.01 4.09
C LEU A 612 24.97 -13.21 3.04
N CYS A 613 25.19 -13.49 1.76
CA CYS A 613 24.52 -12.80 0.67
C CYS A 613 24.57 -13.60 -0.62
N TYR A 614 23.61 -13.37 -1.53
CA TYR A 614 23.67 -13.85 -2.92
C TYR A 614 25.02 -13.55 -3.59
N THR A 615 25.57 -12.36 -3.36
CA THR A 615 26.82 -11.90 -4.00
C THR A 615 28.08 -12.48 -3.39
N THR A 616 27.96 -13.13 -2.23
CA THR A 616 29.10 -13.70 -1.47
C THR A 616 29.07 -15.23 -1.45
N LEU A 617 27.98 -15.84 -1.89
CA LEU A 617 27.84 -17.28 -2.05
C LEU A 617 28.90 -17.81 -3.03
N LEU A 618 29.71 -18.77 -2.61
CA LEU A 618 30.86 -19.29 -3.34
C LEU A 618 30.62 -20.74 -3.77
N ASP A 619 30.92 -21.08 -5.02
CA ASP A 619 31.03 -22.48 -5.45
C ASP A 619 32.42 -23.01 -5.08
N LYS A 620 32.48 -24.20 -4.50
CA LYS A 620 33.73 -24.91 -4.15
C LYS A 620 34.71 -24.97 -5.34
N LYS A 621 34.21 -25.08 -6.57
CA LYS A 621 35.02 -25.14 -7.80
C LYS A 621 35.83 -23.87 -8.06
N LEU A 622 35.43 -22.75 -7.48
CA LEU A 622 36.07 -21.44 -7.67
C LEU A 622 37.16 -21.14 -6.62
N ILE A 623 37.29 -21.97 -5.58
CA ILE A 623 38.27 -21.76 -4.50
C ILE A 623 39.71 -21.85 -5.01
N GLU A 624 40.06 -22.95 -5.69
CA GLU A 624 41.41 -23.17 -6.20
C GLU A 624 41.79 -22.17 -7.32
N PRO A 625 40.94 -21.90 -8.34
CA PRO A 625 41.26 -20.93 -9.39
C PRO A 625 41.49 -19.50 -8.89
N PHE A 626 40.82 -19.11 -7.80
CA PHE A 626 40.99 -17.79 -7.19
C PHE A 626 42.02 -17.78 -6.05
N GLY A 627 42.59 -18.93 -5.67
CA GLY A 627 43.59 -19.02 -4.61
C GLY A 627 43.07 -18.61 -3.23
N LEU A 628 41.77 -18.84 -2.96
CA LEU A 628 41.11 -18.37 -1.74
C LEU A 628 41.50 -19.23 -0.53
N LYS A 629 41.87 -18.58 0.58
CA LYS A 629 42.22 -19.24 1.82
C LYS A 629 41.01 -19.35 2.76
N ARG A 630 40.86 -20.52 3.37
CA ARG A 630 39.82 -20.77 4.38
C ARG A 630 40.05 -19.88 5.61
N ASP A 631 38.97 -19.39 6.18
CA ASP A 631 38.90 -18.53 7.38
C ASP A 631 39.52 -17.13 7.23
N GLU A 632 40.20 -16.86 6.10
CA GLU A 632 40.68 -15.53 5.73
C GLU A 632 39.82 -14.92 4.60
N ASP A 633 39.65 -15.65 3.50
CA ASP A 633 38.95 -15.20 2.29
C ASP A 633 37.56 -15.81 2.14
N TYR A 634 37.31 -16.99 2.72
CA TYR A 634 35.98 -17.62 2.76
C TYR A 634 35.73 -18.41 4.05
N ILE A 635 34.47 -18.60 4.39
CA ILE A 635 33.98 -19.43 5.50
C ILE A 635 33.10 -20.56 4.98
N VAL A 636 32.91 -21.59 5.82
CA VAL A 636 31.97 -22.69 5.57
C VAL A 636 30.91 -22.67 6.67
N THR A 637 29.63 -22.63 6.29
CA THR A 637 28.52 -22.64 7.24
C THR A 637 28.35 -24.03 7.86
N PRO A 638 27.64 -24.17 8.99
CA PRO A 638 27.25 -25.47 9.52
C PRO A 638 26.43 -26.32 8.54
N ASN A 639 25.73 -25.68 7.59
CA ASN A 639 24.98 -26.34 6.53
C ASN A 639 25.89 -26.83 5.37
N GLY A 640 27.17 -26.48 5.37
CA GLY A 640 28.14 -26.88 4.35
C GLY A 640 28.27 -25.93 3.16
N ASP A 641 27.63 -24.75 3.22
CA ASP A 641 27.70 -23.73 2.17
C ASP A 641 28.96 -22.86 2.34
N TYR A 642 29.49 -22.34 1.23
CA TYR A 642 30.70 -21.53 1.22
C TYR A 642 30.34 -20.06 0.97
N PHE A 643 30.89 -19.16 1.76
CA PHE A 643 30.70 -17.71 1.59
C PHE A 643 32.03 -16.97 1.68
N VAL A 644 32.27 -16.01 0.79
CA VAL A 644 33.46 -15.15 0.90
C VAL A 644 33.33 -14.17 2.06
N THR A 645 34.45 -13.86 2.70
CA THR A 645 34.51 -12.88 3.79
C THR A 645 34.39 -11.45 3.26
N ALA A 646 34.12 -10.50 4.17
CA ALA A 646 34.03 -9.08 3.82
C ALA A 646 35.33 -8.51 3.22
N LYS A 647 36.47 -9.19 3.43
CA LYS A 647 37.77 -8.88 2.80
C LYS A 647 37.69 -8.94 1.27
N GLN A 648 36.97 -9.93 0.75
CA GLN A 648 36.82 -10.14 -0.70
C GLN A 648 35.65 -9.34 -1.28
N ARG A 649 34.52 -9.31 -0.56
CA ARG A 649 33.35 -8.52 -0.93
C ARG A 649 32.43 -8.33 0.26
N LYS A 650 32.00 -7.10 0.51
CA LYS A 650 30.90 -6.83 1.46
C LYS A 650 29.56 -7.18 0.80
N GLY A 651 28.84 -8.15 1.35
CA GLY A 651 27.57 -8.65 0.82
C GLY A 651 26.49 -7.57 0.73
N LEU A 652 25.69 -7.61 -0.33
CA LEU A 652 24.61 -6.65 -0.57
C LEU A 652 23.55 -6.65 0.55
N LEU A 653 23.16 -7.83 1.03
CA LEU A 653 22.18 -7.97 2.12
C LEU A 653 22.72 -7.38 3.44
N ALA A 654 24.00 -7.61 3.73
CA ALA A 654 24.63 -7.04 4.92
C ALA A 654 24.63 -5.50 4.89
N GLN A 655 24.86 -4.90 3.71
CA GLN A 655 24.77 -3.44 3.52
C GLN A 655 23.34 -2.93 3.71
N ILE A 656 22.34 -3.59 3.11
CA ILE A 656 20.92 -3.24 3.29
C ILE A 656 20.55 -3.28 4.78
N LEU A 657 20.89 -4.37 5.47
CA LEU A 657 20.60 -4.52 6.89
C LEU A 657 21.31 -3.46 7.74
N GLU A 658 22.55 -3.11 7.42
CA GLU A 658 23.31 -2.08 8.14
C GLU A 658 22.65 -0.71 7.99
N GLU A 659 22.22 -0.35 6.79
CA GLU A 659 21.48 0.89 6.54
C GLU A 659 20.14 0.92 7.28
N LEU A 660 19.36 -0.17 7.20
CA LEU A 660 18.07 -0.27 7.88
C LEU A 660 18.20 -0.20 9.41
N LEU A 661 19.15 -0.93 9.99
CA LEU A 661 19.37 -0.96 11.44
C LEU A 661 19.98 0.35 11.96
N SER A 662 20.89 0.96 11.20
CA SER A 662 21.46 2.27 11.53
C SER A 662 20.39 3.36 11.50
N ALA A 663 19.59 3.41 10.42
CA ALA A 663 18.46 4.32 10.32
C ALA A 663 17.44 4.09 11.44
N ARG A 664 17.19 2.84 11.85
CA ARG A 664 16.28 2.52 12.95
C ARG A 664 16.83 3.03 14.28
N LYS A 665 18.13 2.87 14.51
CA LYS A 665 18.80 3.36 15.72
C LYS A 665 18.73 4.89 15.79
N GLN A 666 18.94 5.57 14.66
CA GLN A 666 18.78 7.02 14.56
C GLN A 666 17.33 7.45 14.82
N ALA A 667 16.36 6.84 14.15
CA ALA A 667 14.94 7.16 14.36
C ALA A 667 14.50 6.96 15.83
N LYS A 668 15.01 5.92 16.52
CA LYS A 668 14.75 5.72 17.96
C LYS A 668 15.39 6.81 18.84
N ARG A 669 16.57 7.32 18.47
CA ARG A 669 17.22 8.42 19.21
C ARG A 669 16.46 9.73 19.03
N GLU A 670 16.10 10.05 17.80
CA GLU A 670 15.28 11.22 17.46
C GLU A 670 13.93 11.15 18.18
N LEU A 671 13.27 9.97 18.16
CA LEU A 671 12.00 9.75 18.85
C LEU A 671 12.09 10.01 20.37
N ALA A 672 13.23 9.70 20.99
CA ALA A 672 13.43 9.91 22.43
C ALA A 672 13.65 11.39 22.79
N GLN A 673 14.16 12.20 21.86
CA GLN A 673 14.43 13.63 22.05
C GLN A 673 13.26 14.52 21.62
N GLU A 674 12.46 14.04 20.66
CA GLU A 674 11.34 14.80 20.13
C GLU A 674 10.29 15.07 21.22
N THR A 675 9.61 16.20 21.12
CA THR A 675 8.53 16.60 22.03
C THR A 675 7.21 16.76 21.28
N ASP A 676 7.27 17.16 20.01
CA ASP A 676 6.11 17.36 19.17
C ASP A 676 5.39 16.01 18.91
N PRO A 677 4.09 15.89 19.24
CA PRO A 677 3.34 14.64 19.08
C PRO A 677 3.30 14.13 17.64
N PHE A 678 3.24 15.03 16.66
CA PHE A 678 3.18 14.68 15.25
C PHE A 678 4.52 14.09 14.78
N ARG A 679 5.62 14.78 15.04
CA ARG A 679 6.97 14.29 14.71
C ARG A 679 7.28 12.99 15.45
N LYS A 680 6.80 12.82 16.69
CA LYS A 680 6.88 11.52 17.39
C LYS A 680 6.17 10.40 16.65
N ALA A 681 4.95 10.64 16.17
CA ALA A 681 4.18 9.64 15.44
C ALA A 681 4.92 9.23 14.15
N VAL A 682 5.40 10.20 13.37
CA VAL A 682 6.21 9.96 12.17
C VAL A 682 7.48 9.16 12.49
N LEU A 683 8.24 9.55 13.51
CA LEU A 683 9.47 8.85 13.92
C LEU A 683 9.20 7.43 14.43
N ASN A 684 8.07 7.23 15.12
CA ASN A 684 7.66 5.90 15.55
C ASN A 684 7.25 5.02 14.35
N GLY A 685 6.51 5.57 13.39
CA GLY A 685 6.20 4.90 12.12
C GLY A 685 7.45 4.49 11.37
N ARG A 686 8.41 5.41 11.27
CA ARG A 686 9.71 5.16 10.65
C ARG A 686 10.48 4.01 11.33
N GLN A 687 10.59 4.00 12.66
CA GLN A 687 11.32 2.91 13.34
C GLN A 687 10.62 1.55 13.20
N LEU A 688 9.28 1.51 13.22
CA LEU A 688 8.51 0.29 12.99
C LEU A 688 8.70 -0.22 11.56
N ALA A 689 8.64 0.68 10.57
CA ALA A 689 8.85 0.35 9.17
C ALA A 689 10.24 -0.25 8.93
N LEU A 690 11.27 0.35 9.51
CA LEU A 690 12.64 -0.13 9.44
C LEU A 690 12.80 -1.50 10.12
N LYS A 691 12.13 -1.72 11.27
CA LYS A 691 12.11 -3.03 11.95
C LYS A 691 11.49 -4.12 11.08
N ILE A 692 10.31 -3.86 10.53
CA ILE A 692 9.56 -4.83 9.71
C ILE A 692 10.36 -5.15 8.45
N SER A 693 10.94 -4.13 7.82
CA SER A 693 11.76 -4.28 6.62
C SER A 693 13.02 -5.10 6.91
N ALA A 694 13.74 -4.81 8.00
CA ALA A 694 14.95 -5.55 8.38
C ALA A 694 14.67 -7.02 8.72
N ASN A 695 13.50 -7.34 9.28
CA ASN A 695 13.09 -8.72 9.55
C ASN A 695 12.57 -9.46 8.31
N SER A 696 12.24 -8.73 7.24
CA SER A 696 11.74 -9.31 5.98
C SER A 696 12.86 -9.59 4.97
N VAL A 697 14.03 -8.98 5.17
CA VAL A 697 15.31 -9.33 4.53
C VAL A 697 15.79 -10.63 5.14
#